data_AF-A0A081NMV3-F1
#
_entry.id   AF-A0A081NMV3-F1
#
_cell.length_a   1.000
_cell.length_b   1.000
_cell.length_c   1.000
_cell.angle_alpha   90.00
_cell.angle_beta   90.00
_cell.angle_gamma   90.00
#
_symmetry.space_group_name_H-M   'P 1'
#
loop_
_entity.id
_entity.type
_entity.pdbx_description
1 polymer ?
#
loop_
_entity_poly.entity_id
_entity_poly.type
_entity_poly.pdbx_seq_one_letter_code
_entity_poly.pdbx_strand_id
1 'polypeptide(L)'
;MDGSKLPTGIQPTSINPHATSSDVSETEEVRHSSRLNRAVRSIKNVLKKLPGRGHRAPRAVPLQQRQVASVSQPVPKMMPGNTRPHAQADTIFKQVGDVFAKVEMGQGDSPEVQRAYQQARNQYESAAVSVAKEVLSEARGLPDSGELILEMKDFINQHEQKILEMDEPVTEEMVKDLRELPHRLLNELSLRNVDREVAGDVFKAHLQGSRDTQTLLNHYQMPVSDSEVAVPGSTHDHKELFKLQKLQFSSARGVVKHEVQVALGEGRAEDAARLTKLDRQLLNELRRLQQTVQLKGDEPVSKEEMHKAKEHYPKILQDALVSAGVDKQTVAKDFRAAYVEQLNNRPWKTIEKSFSLAGVDYNSRQQPAAEIKVPESAQGDVSRLYDKDYEGCGTSCVDTKNTDHASNLNRSDFSINDRHVYTGIRHGIADPYGIKGAPDLKAEGGKTKAKEVLLSALATRPDIFEAALAATEGGPVPTLMTTSTSLVTTGLGSSKEKKMQKAQNEAFKHFTDPSKQPITLELPGPDGQVRKIKLNVKQARFNIPVNWGGVGGISLLTGGRKFQKKMNDPAMEMLVGKPNKSGIPGGMAADFLRATSQKNSAIREQIRDAKSAGNMEKASELNVQLDQLNKDHRSVQDLTAQIQEIYRKGKHHHHHHDAYKLAARVALLTHMVGGVPLSNCKSGKDRTGMLDAEIKFLAARIDQGTGEVPKPGPIKDPADRELFQKILQESGNLEVQEQNVGVRGYKTEGVKSITERVGDSAIREEIRGLSKTVGS
;
A
#
# COMPACT_ATOMS: atom_id res chain seq x y z
N MET A 1 -70.66 13.15 27.07
CA MET A 1 -71.32 13.01 25.75
C MET A 1 -70.27 12.55 24.74
N ASP A 2 -70.70 11.92 23.66
CA ASP A 2 -69.92 11.22 22.61
C ASP A 2 -68.50 11.75 22.31
N GLY A 3 -67.51 10.94 21.96
CA GLY A 3 -67.58 9.59 21.40
C GLY A 3 -66.79 9.52 20.09
N SER A 4 -65.83 8.62 19.99
CA SER A 4 -65.49 7.91 18.74
C SER A 4 -64.64 6.67 19.05
N LYS A 5 -64.88 5.61 18.27
CA LYS A 5 -64.45 4.24 18.53
C LYS A 5 -63.14 3.93 17.82
N LEU A 6 -62.31 3.05 18.39
CA LEU A 6 -61.61 1.99 17.65
C LEU A 6 -61.60 0.69 18.48
N PRO A 7 -61.69 -0.51 17.86
CA PRO A 7 -61.96 -1.75 18.60
C PRO A 7 -60.71 -2.59 18.92
N THR A 8 -60.85 -3.41 19.95
CA THR A 8 -59.93 -4.46 20.42
C THR A 8 -59.81 -5.66 19.46
N GLY A 9 -58.65 -6.31 19.42
CA GLY A 9 -58.57 -7.70 18.93
C GLY A 9 -57.16 -8.19 18.56
N ILE A 10 -56.40 -8.71 19.53
CA ILE A 10 -55.27 -9.61 19.28
C ILE A 10 -55.46 -10.86 20.14
N GLN A 11 -55.76 -11.99 19.49
CA GLN A 11 -55.56 -13.33 20.07
C GLN A 11 -54.25 -13.90 19.54
N PRO A 12 -53.47 -14.63 20.36
CA PRO A 12 -52.31 -15.38 19.89
C PRO A 12 -52.75 -16.73 19.32
N THR A 13 -52.44 -17.00 18.04
CA THR A 13 -52.60 -18.34 17.45
C THR A 13 -51.29 -19.13 17.47
N SER A 14 -51.43 -20.43 17.66
CA SER A 14 -50.35 -21.39 17.91
C SER A 14 -49.45 -21.62 16.70
N ILE A 15 -48.16 -21.83 16.98
CA ILE A 15 -47.20 -22.37 16.00
C ILE A 15 -47.48 -23.87 15.83
N ASN A 16 -47.69 -24.31 14.59
CA ASN A 16 -47.84 -25.72 14.22
C ASN A 16 -46.54 -26.19 13.53
N PRO A 17 -45.75 -27.10 14.12
CA PRO A 17 -44.37 -27.37 13.68
C PRO A 17 -44.27 -28.55 12.70
N HIS A 18 -44.99 -28.55 11.58
CA HIS A 18 -44.70 -29.44 10.43
C HIS A 18 -45.22 -28.88 9.10
N ALA A 19 -44.30 -28.34 8.29
CA ALA A 19 -44.47 -28.20 6.84
C ALA A 19 -43.09 -28.32 6.18
N THR A 20 -42.99 -29.14 5.13
CA THR A 20 -41.72 -29.59 4.55
C THR A 20 -41.13 -28.61 3.53
N SER A 21 -39.80 -28.64 3.41
CA SER A 21 -39.01 -27.81 2.51
C SER A 21 -39.01 -28.32 1.06
N SER A 22 -39.49 -27.50 0.13
CA SER A 22 -39.19 -27.61 -1.31
C SER A 22 -39.47 -26.30 -2.04
N ASP A 23 -38.58 -25.32 -1.84
CA ASP A 23 -38.21 -24.25 -2.79
C ASP A 23 -37.34 -23.22 -2.06
N VAL A 24 -36.02 -23.41 -2.09
CA VAL A 24 -35.06 -22.38 -1.65
C VAL A 24 -34.38 -21.81 -2.90
N SER A 25 -34.58 -20.52 -3.09
CA SER A 25 -34.16 -19.74 -4.25
C SER A 25 -32.64 -19.66 -4.44
N GLU A 26 -32.22 -19.39 -5.69
CA GLU A 26 -30.87 -18.90 -6.03
C GLU A 26 -30.31 -17.95 -4.97
N THR A 27 -29.09 -18.21 -4.50
CA THR A 27 -28.39 -17.39 -3.51
C THR A 27 -28.14 -15.96 -4.02
N GLU A 28 -28.22 -14.97 -3.12
CA GLU A 28 -28.08 -13.54 -3.45
C GLU A 28 -26.73 -13.20 -4.14
N GLU A 29 -25.67 -13.97 -3.90
CA GLU A 29 -24.37 -13.85 -4.58
C GLU A 29 -24.47 -14.08 -6.11
N VAL A 30 -25.26 -15.08 -6.53
CA VAL A 30 -25.54 -15.37 -7.94
C VAL A 30 -26.32 -14.21 -8.58
N ARG A 31 -27.21 -13.57 -7.80
CA ARG A 31 -27.92 -12.35 -8.23
C ARG A 31 -26.97 -11.17 -8.40
N HIS A 32 -26.00 -10.98 -7.50
CA HIS A 32 -25.02 -9.90 -7.62
C HIS A 32 -24.13 -10.06 -8.86
N SER A 33 -23.51 -11.24 -9.02
CA SER A 33 -22.70 -11.55 -10.20
C SER A 33 -23.51 -11.53 -11.49
N SER A 34 -24.78 -11.97 -11.51
CA SER A 34 -25.62 -11.91 -12.72
C SER A 34 -26.13 -10.50 -13.05
N ARG A 35 -26.29 -9.60 -12.07
CA ARG A 35 -26.64 -8.17 -12.30
C ARG A 35 -25.44 -7.39 -12.86
N LEU A 36 -24.25 -7.57 -12.28
CA LEU A 36 -23.01 -6.94 -12.78
C LEU A 36 -22.67 -7.45 -14.20
N ASN A 37 -22.72 -8.77 -14.41
CA ASN A 37 -22.52 -9.35 -15.74
C ASN A 37 -23.61 -8.95 -16.74
N ARG A 38 -24.86 -8.70 -16.30
CA ARG A 38 -25.91 -8.11 -17.15
C ARG A 38 -25.59 -6.68 -17.55
N ALA A 39 -25.06 -5.84 -16.66
CA ALA A 39 -24.61 -4.48 -17.02
C ALA A 39 -23.48 -4.51 -18.07
N VAL A 40 -22.45 -5.34 -17.85
CA VAL A 40 -21.33 -5.50 -18.80
C VAL A 40 -21.81 -6.07 -20.15
N ARG A 41 -22.69 -7.07 -20.14
CA ARG A 41 -23.32 -7.59 -21.38
C ARG A 41 -24.24 -6.56 -22.03
N SER A 42 -24.96 -5.74 -21.27
CA SER A 42 -25.82 -4.66 -21.78
C SER A 42 -25.01 -3.64 -22.55
N ILE A 43 -23.95 -3.09 -21.95
CA ILE A 43 -23.02 -2.14 -22.61
C ILE A 43 -22.45 -2.79 -23.88
N LYS A 44 -21.91 -4.01 -23.79
CA LYS A 44 -21.28 -4.73 -24.91
C LYS A 44 -22.27 -5.06 -26.05
N ASN A 45 -23.52 -5.41 -25.72
CA ASN A 45 -24.56 -5.74 -26.70
C ASN A 45 -25.22 -4.50 -27.33
N VAL A 46 -25.23 -3.36 -26.62
CA VAL A 46 -25.72 -2.09 -27.17
C VAL A 46 -24.66 -1.43 -28.05
N LEU A 47 -23.37 -1.51 -27.70
CA LEU A 47 -22.27 -1.06 -28.55
C LEU A 47 -22.23 -1.82 -29.90
N LYS A 48 -22.53 -3.12 -29.89
CA LYS A 48 -22.73 -3.93 -31.13
C LYS A 48 -23.89 -3.47 -32.03
N LYS A 49 -24.80 -2.61 -31.54
CA LYS A 49 -25.94 -2.08 -32.29
C LYS A 49 -25.75 -0.63 -32.77
N LEU A 50 -24.57 -0.05 -32.56
CA LEU A 50 -24.20 1.22 -33.20
C LEU A 50 -23.65 0.94 -34.61
N PRO A 51 -23.99 1.74 -35.63
CA PRO A 51 -23.47 1.55 -36.99
C PRO A 51 -21.94 1.76 -37.00
N GLY A 52 -21.20 0.67 -37.19
CA GLY A 52 -19.74 0.72 -37.31
C GLY A 52 -19.30 1.30 -38.65
N ARG A 53 -18.18 2.04 -38.65
CA ARG A 53 -17.49 2.47 -39.88
C ARG A 53 -17.23 1.27 -40.79
N GLY A 54 -17.86 1.24 -41.96
CA GLY A 54 -17.48 0.31 -43.02
C GLY A 54 -16.12 0.69 -43.60
N HIS A 55 -15.05 -0.01 -43.19
CA HIS A 55 -13.75 0.13 -43.83
C HIS A 55 -13.75 -0.51 -45.23
N ARG A 56 -14.15 0.27 -46.24
CA ARG A 56 -13.75 0.01 -47.63
C ARG A 56 -12.33 0.55 -47.83
N ALA A 57 -11.34 -0.33 -47.88
CA ALA A 57 -10.05 -0.01 -48.48
C ALA A 57 -10.19 0.05 -50.01
N PRO A 58 -9.54 0.99 -50.71
CA PRO A 58 -9.55 1.02 -52.17
C PRO A 58 -8.72 -0.15 -52.75
N ARG A 59 -9.23 -0.77 -53.82
CA ARG A 59 -8.50 -1.80 -54.59
C ARG A 59 -7.37 -1.17 -55.40
N ALA A 60 -6.20 -1.81 -55.37
CA ALA A 60 -5.17 -1.66 -56.39
C ALA A 60 -4.86 -3.03 -57.02
N VAL A 61 -4.92 -3.07 -58.35
CA VAL A 61 -4.60 -4.18 -59.27
C VAL A 61 -4.04 -3.43 -60.49
N PRO A 62 -2.86 -3.77 -61.09
CA PRO A 62 -2.78 -5.00 -61.88
C PRO A 62 -1.43 -5.71 -62.16
N LEU A 63 -1.57 -6.99 -62.54
CA LEU A 63 -0.92 -7.73 -63.65
C LEU A 63 0.46 -8.44 -63.56
N GLN A 64 0.43 -9.66 -64.15
CA GLN A 64 1.46 -10.44 -64.88
C GLN A 64 2.41 -11.45 -64.19
N GLN A 65 1.86 -12.66 -64.00
CA GLN A 65 2.30 -13.94 -64.61
C GLN A 65 3.80 -14.19 -64.95
N ARG A 66 4.30 -15.34 -64.45
CA ARG A 66 4.94 -16.38 -65.30
C ARG A 66 4.80 -17.78 -64.66
N GLN A 67 4.50 -18.80 -65.47
CA GLN A 67 4.46 -20.22 -65.11
C GLN A 67 5.72 -20.95 -65.60
N VAL A 68 6.18 -22.00 -64.91
CA VAL A 68 6.79 -23.21 -65.51
C VAL A 68 6.45 -24.44 -64.62
N ALA A 69 6.28 -25.62 -65.25
CA ALA A 69 5.85 -26.91 -64.68
C ALA A 69 7.06 -27.76 -64.14
N SER A 70 6.98 -28.61 -63.10
CA SER A 70 6.34 -29.94 -62.88
C SER A 70 7.17 -31.19 -63.26
N VAL A 71 7.46 -32.08 -62.28
CA VAL A 71 7.74 -33.55 -62.35
C VAL A 71 7.54 -34.08 -60.89
N SER A 72 6.56 -34.91 -60.49
CA SER A 72 6.43 -36.39 -60.56
C SER A 72 7.52 -37.18 -59.77
N GLN A 73 7.36 -38.35 -59.13
CA GLN A 73 6.33 -39.36 -58.75
C GLN A 73 7.05 -40.39 -57.78
N PRO A 74 6.49 -41.47 -57.15
CA PRO A 74 5.11 -41.92 -56.86
C PRO A 74 4.88 -42.41 -55.38
N VAL A 75 3.73 -43.07 -55.14
CA VAL A 75 3.15 -43.55 -53.85
C VAL A 75 3.29 -45.08 -53.67
N PRO A 76 3.15 -45.64 -52.45
CA PRO A 76 2.20 -46.77 -52.29
C PRO A 76 1.19 -46.60 -51.13
N LYS A 77 0.00 -47.19 -51.31
CA LYS A 77 -1.18 -47.14 -50.41
C LYS A 77 -1.14 -48.23 -49.35
N MET A 78 -1.75 -47.98 -48.19
CA MET A 78 -2.63 -48.98 -47.52
C MET A 78 -3.85 -48.28 -46.88
N MET A 79 -4.96 -49.01 -46.82
CA MET A 79 -6.22 -48.72 -46.12
C MET A 79 -6.59 -49.98 -45.29
N PRO A 80 -7.69 -50.00 -44.52
CA PRO A 80 -8.04 -49.10 -43.41
C PRO A 80 -8.34 -49.90 -42.12
N GLY A 81 -8.25 -49.30 -40.93
CA GLY A 81 -8.66 -50.01 -39.71
C GLY A 81 -8.66 -49.20 -38.41
N ASN A 82 -9.72 -49.40 -37.63
CA ASN A 82 -9.89 -49.09 -36.20
C ASN A 82 -9.81 -47.63 -35.70
N THR A 83 -11.01 -47.08 -35.46
CA THR A 83 -11.44 -46.40 -34.22
C THR A 83 -10.48 -45.42 -33.52
N ARG A 84 -10.90 -44.15 -33.49
CA ARG A 84 -10.33 -43.04 -32.69
C ARG A 84 -10.02 -43.42 -31.22
N PRO A 85 -8.86 -43.00 -30.69
CA PRO A 85 -8.70 -42.70 -29.28
C PRO A 85 -8.81 -41.17 -29.05
N HIS A 86 -10.01 -40.61 -29.25
CA HIS A 86 -10.40 -39.36 -28.61
C HIS A 86 -11.29 -39.68 -27.41
N ALA A 87 -10.75 -40.47 -26.49
CA ALA A 87 -11.21 -40.48 -25.10
C ALA A 87 -10.60 -39.23 -24.42
N GLN A 88 -11.40 -38.53 -23.63
CA GLN A 88 -10.97 -37.30 -22.97
C GLN A 88 -9.85 -37.61 -21.96
N ALA A 89 -8.75 -36.86 -22.04
CA ALA A 89 -7.78 -36.81 -20.95
C ALA A 89 -8.38 -35.98 -19.82
N ASP A 90 -9.18 -36.64 -18.98
CA ASP A 90 -9.75 -36.01 -17.79
C ASP A 90 -8.65 -35.65 -16.81
N THR A 91 -8.53 -34.35 -16.51
CA THR A 91 -7.53 -33.84 -15.57
C THR A 91 -7.73 -34.42 -14.18
N ILE A 92 -6.65 -34.63 -13.44
CA ILE A 92 -6.65 -35.17 -12.06
C ILE A 92 -7.65 -34.43 -11.16
N PHE A 93 -7.75 -33.11 -11.29
CA PHE A 93 -8.72 -32.29 -10.54
C PHE A 93 -10.19 -32.62 -10.86
N LYS A 94 -10.51 -32.98 -12.11
CA LYS A 94 -11.84 -33.47 -12.49
C LYS A 94 -12.08 -34.85 -11.87
N GLN A 95 -11.09 -35.76 -11.91
CA GLN A 95 -11.18 -37.08 -11.29
C GLN A 95 -11.43 -36.96 -9.77
N VAL A 96 -10.73 -36.08 -9.06
CA VAL A 96 -10.97 -35.79 -7.63
C VAL A 96 -12.35 -35.14 -7.38
N GLY A 97 -12.82 -34.28 -8.29
CA GLY A 97 -14.17 -33.71 -8.24
C GLY A 97 -15.28 -34.75 -8.40
N ASP A 98 -15.14 -35.63 -9.40
CA ASP A 98 -16.08 -36.71 -9.71
C ASP A 98 -16.09 -37.78 -8.60
N VAL A 99 -14.94 -38.09 -8.00
CA VAL A 99 -14.82 -38.95 -6.80
C VAL A 99 -15.60 -38.34 -5.63
N PHE A 100 -15.41 -37.04 -5.35
CA PHE A 100 -16.10 -36.37 -4.25
C PHE A 100 -17.62 -36.39 -4.41
N ALA A 101 -18.12 -36.00 -5.59
CA ALA A 101 -19.56 -35.99 -5.88
C ALA A 101 -20.19 -37.39 -5.74
N LYS A 102 -19.47 -38.45 -6.16
CA LYS A 102 -19.93 -39.84 -5.98
C LYS A 102 -19.92 -40.28 -4.52
N VAL A 103 -18.94 -39.85 -3.72
CA VAL A 103 -18.89 -40.14 -2.28
C VAL A 103 -20.01 -39.43 -1.51
N GLU A 104 -20.31 -38.17 -1.82
CA GLU A 104 -21.47 -37.44 -1.26
C GLU A 104 -22.82 -38.13 -1.60
N MET A 105 -22.91 -38.79 -2.76
CA MET A 105 -24.06 -39.63 -3.15
C MET A 105 -24.05 -41.04 -2.51
N GLY A 106 -23.18 -41.30 -1.53
CA GLY A 106 -23.08 -42.58 -0.83
C GLY A 106 -22.42 -43.71 -1.65
N GLN A 107 -21.66 -43.39 -2.70
CA GLN A 107 -21.07 -44.38 -3.62
C GLN A 107 -19.58 -44.67 -3.33
N GLY A 108 -19.09 -44.41 -2.10
CA GLY A 108 -17.67 -44.61 -1.72
C GLY A 108 -17.16 -46.04 -1.86
N ASP A 109 -18.05 -47.03 -1.74
CA ASP A 109 -17.75 -48.45 -1.93
C ASP A 109 -17.72 -48.88 -3.41
N SER A 110 -18.00 -47.96 -4.35
CA SER A 110 -17.97 -48.27 -5.78
C SER A 110 -16.53 -48.58 -6.23
N PRO A 111 -16.28 -49.74 -6.88
CA PRO A 111 -14.97 -50.05 -7.44
C PRO A 111 -14.48 -49.05 -8.48
N GLU A 112 -15.35 -48.21 -9.04
CA GLU A 112 -14.97 -47.09 -9.91
C GLU A 112 -14.40 -45.91 -9.09
N VAL A 113 -15.05 -45.57 -7.97
CA VAL A 113 -14.66 -44.48 -7.07
C VAL A 113 -13.36 -44.79 -6.35
N GLN A 114 -13.21 -46.02 -5.85
CA GLN A 114 -11.96 -46.51 -5.23
C GLN A 114 -10.78 -46.43 -6.20
N ARG A 115 -10.95 -46.89 -7.46
CA ARG A 115 -9.90 -46.80 -8.49
C ARG A 115 -9.56 -45.35 -8.85
N ALA A 116 -10.56 -44.49 -9.01
CA ALA A 116 -10.33 -43.08 -9.34
C ALA A 116 -9.64 -42.31 -8.19
N TYR A 117 -10.03 -42.59 -6.94
CA TYR A 117 -9.40 -42.06 -5.74
C TYR A 117 -7.92 -42.48 -5.66
N GLN A 118 -7.63 -43.78 -5.77
CA GLN A 118 -6.26 -44.30 -5.69
C GLN A 118 -5.40 -43.80 -6.86
N GLN A 119 -5.97 -43.68 -8.07
CA GLN A 119 -5.27 -43.13 -9.22
C GLN A 119 -4.83 -41.68 -8.97
N ALA A 120 -5.73 -40.82 -8.46
CA ALA A 120 -5.42 -39.44 -8.14
C ALA A 120 -4.41 -39.30 -6.97
N ARG A 121 -4.56 -40.12 -5.91
CA ARG A 121 -3.60 -40.18 -4.79
C ARG A 121 -2.21 -40.55 -5.29
N ASN A 122 -2.09 -41.65 -6.04
CA ASN A 122 -0.82 -42.14 -6.57
C ASN A 122 -0.15 -41.12 -7.51
N GLN A 123 -0.92 -40.33 -8.26
CA GLN A 123 -0.38 -39.26 -9.11
C GLN A 123 0.20 -38.08 -8.29
N TYR A 124 -0.45 -37.67 -7.20
CA TYR A 124 0.11 -36.63 -6.32
C TYR A 124 1.36 -37.11 -5.57
N GLU A 125 1.34 -38.33 -5.03
CA GLU A 125 2.51 -38.92 -4.36
C GLU A 125 3.68 -39.10 -5.35
N SER A 126 3.42 -39.59 -6.57
CA SER A 126 4.43 -39.72 -7.63
C SER A 126 5.04 -38.37 -8.04
N ALA A 127 4.23 -37.31 -8.10
CA ALA A 127 4.71 -35.96 -8.38
C ALA A 127 5.63 -35.45 -7.27
N ALA A 128 5.29 -35.66 -6.00
CA ALA A 128 6.15 -35.27 -4.86
C ALA A 128 7.46 -36.07 -4.83
N VAL A 129 7.41 -37.38 -5.06
CA VAL A 129 8.60 -38.24 -5.19
C VAL A 129 9.50 -37.77 -6.33
N SER A 130 8.92 -37.33 -7.45
CA SER A 130 9.68 -36.81 -8.60
C SER A 130 10.39 -35.49 -8.28
N VAL A 131 9.71 -34.55 -7.60
CA VAL A 131 10.34 -33.32 -7.07
C VAL A 131 11.52 -33.66 -6.15
N ALA A 132 11.34 -34.58 -5.21
CA ALA A 132 12.40 -34.99 -4.28
C ALA A 132 13.59 -35.67 -4.99
N LYS A 133 13.34 -36.43 -6.06
CA LYS A 133 14.40 -37.03 -6.90
C LYS A 133 15.20 -35.99 -7.68
N GLU A 134 14.56 -34.94 -8.17
CA GLU A 134 15.22 -33.82 -8.85
C GLU A 134 16.11 -33.03 -7.88
N VAL A 135 15.58 -32.64 -6.70
CA VAL A 135 16.34 -32.01 -5.61
C VAL A 135 17.52 -32.88 -5.15
N LEU A 136 17.30 -34.19 -4.99
CA LEU A 136 18.36 -35.15 -4.63
C LEU A 136 19.45 -35.27 -5.71
N SER A 137 19.10 -35.07 -6.98
CA SER A 137 20.06 -35.07 -8.09
C SER A 137 20.94 -33.81 -8.05
N GLU A 138 20.35 -32.63 -7.83
CA GLU A 138 21.10 -31.38 -7.69
C GLU A 138 22.00 -31.37 -6.45
N ALA A 139 21.48 -31.84 -5.30
CA ALA A 139 22.19 -31.85 -4.02
C ALA A 139 23.51 -32.63 -4.07
N ARG A 140 23.60 -33.70 -4.89
CA ARG A 140 24.83 -34.51 -5.08
C ARG A 140 26.00 -33.73 -5.70
N GLY A 141 25.75 -32.59 -6.34
CA GLY A 141 26.78 -31.73 -6.92
C GLY A 141 27.30 -30.64 -5.97
N LEU A 142 26.73 -30.51 -4.77
CA LEU A 142 27.03 -29.42 -3.83
C LEU A 142 27.88 -29.91 -2.64
N PRO A 143 28.90 -29.15 -2.19
CA PRO A 143 29.52 -29.38 -0.89
C PRO A 143 28.50 -29.14 0.24
N ASP A 144 28.70 -29.83 1.37
CA ASP A 144 27.89 -29.73 2.60
C ASP A 144 26.40 -30.12 2.50
N SER A 145 26.00 -30.85 1.45
CA SER A 145 24.60 -31.29 1.22
C SER A 145 24.17 -32.61 1.90
N GLY A 146 25.02 -33.19 2.75
CA GLY A 146 24.86 -34.56 3.26
C GLY A 146 23.56 -34.81 4.03
N GLU A 147 23.09 -33.83 4.80
CA GLU A 147 21.84 -33.88 5.57
C GLU A 147 20.61 -33.89 4.63
N LEU A 148 20.56 -32.95 3.68
CA LEU A 148 19.50 -32.88 2.66
C LEU A 148 19.43 -34.16 1.80
N ILE A 149 20.57 -34.77 1.50
CA ILE A 149 20.64 -36.05 0.76
C ILE A 149 19.98 -37.19 1.54
N LEU A 150 20.06 -37.19 2.87
CA LEU A 150 19.38 -38.18 3.72
C LEU A 150 17.88 -37.86 3.82
N GLU A 151 17.52 -36.61 4.12
CA GLU A 151 16.11 -36.19 4.22
C GLU A 151 15.31 -36.46 2.94
N MET A 152 15.90 -36.23 1.76
CA MET A 152 15.24 -36.52 0.48
C MET A 152 15.11 -38.03 0.22
N LYS A 153 16.08 -38.86 0.63
CA LYS A 153 15.96 -40.33 0.52
C LYS A 153 14.84 -40.86 1.41
N ASP A 154 14.77 -40.40 2.65
CA ASP A 154 13.73 -40.83 3.59
C ASP A 154 12.34 -40.38 3.11
N PHE A 155 12.22 -39.15 2.59
CA PHE A 155 11.00 -38.66 1.96
C PHE A 155 10.58 -39.51 0.75
N ILE A 156 11.51 -39.83 -0.16
CA ILE A 156 11.25 -40.70 -1.32
C ILE A 156 10.76 -42.07 -0.86
N ASN A 157 11.48 -42.72 0.06
CA ASN A 157 11.11 -44.04 0.57
C ASN A 157 9.73 -44.03 1.24
N GLN A 158 9.43 -43.03 2.06
CA GLN A 158 8.16 -42.90 2.78
C GLN A 158 6.96 -42.80 1.83
N HIS A 159 7.06 -41.96 0.80
CA HIS A 159 5.94 -41.72 -0.12
C HIS A 159 5.87 -42.76 -1.26
N GLU A 160 6.98 -43.43 -1.60
CA GLU A 160 6.94 -44.62 -2.48
C GLU A 160 6.21 -45.80 -1.84
N GLN A 161 6.32 -46.01 -0.52
CA GLN A 161 5.51 -47.04 0.17
C GLN A 161 4.00 -46.72 0.14
N LYS A 162 3.61 -45.45 0.32
CA LYS A 162 2.20 -45.02 0.25
C LYS A 162 1.53 -45.25 -1.11
N ILE A 163 2.31 -45.32 -2.19
CA ILE A 163 1.83 -45.62 -3.56
C ILE A 163 1.45 -47.12 -3.69
N LEU A 164 2.04 -47.98 -2.85
CA LEU A 164 1.87 -49.44 -2.86
C LEU A 164 0.79 -49.94 -1.88
N GLU A 165 0.34 -49.10 -0.95
CA GLU A 165 -0.75 -49.42 -0.01
C GLU A 165 -2.12 -49.40 -0.70
N MET A 166 -2.77 -50.56 -0.73
CA MET A 166 -4.18 -50.74 -1.11
C MET A 166 -4.95 -51.44 0.02
N ASP A 167 -5.85 -50.70 0.68
CA ASP A 167 -7.27 -51.05 0.84
C ASP A 167 -7.88 -50.24 1.99
N GLU A 168 -8.95 -49.50 1.70
CA GLU A 168 -10.07 -49.16 2.59
C GLU A 168 -11.17 -48.47 1.74
N PRO A 169 -12.46 -48.57 2.11
CA PRO A 169 -13.53 -47.88 1.39
C PRO A 169 -13.36 -46.37 1.44
N VAL A 170 -13.61 -45.67 0.32
CA VAL A 170 -13.33 -44.23 0.23
C VAL A 170 -14.37 -43.43 1.01
N THR A 171 -13.99 -43.00 2.20
CA THR A 171 -14.81 -42.13 3.07
C THR A 171 -14.78 -40.68 2.60
N GLU A 172 -15.77 -39.88 3.03
CA GLU A 172 -15.81 -38.44 2.77
C GLU A 172 -14.56 -37.72 3.31
N GLU A 173 -14.05 -38.17 4.47
CA GLU A 173 -12.85 -37.63 5.09
C GLU A 173 -11.60 -37.93 4.26
N MET A 174 -11.47 -39.16 3.71
CA MET A 174 -10.39 -39.50 2.79
C MET A 174 -10.38 -38.61 1.54
N VAL A 175 -11.54 -38.25 0.99
CA VAL A 175 -11.59 -37.34 -0.18
C VAL A 175 -11.23 -35.89 0.18
N LYS A 176 -11.60 -35.41 1.37
CA LYS A 176 -11.09 -34.12 1.89
C LYS A 176 -9.57 -34.17 2.04
N ASP A 177 -9.05 -35.25 2.60
CA ASP A 177 -7.62 -35.48 2.79
C ASP A 177 -6.86 -35.54 1.44
N LEU A 178 -7.47 -36.09 0.39
CA LEU A 178 -6.94 -36.13 -0.98
C LEU A 178 -6.94 -34.74 -1.66
N ARG A 179 -7.90 -33.86 -1.34
CA ARG A 179 -7.91 -32.46 -1.80
C ARG A 179 -6.75 -31.66 -1.17
N GLU A 180 -6.45 -31.90 0.10
CA GLU A 180 -5.38 -31.22 0.83
C GLU A 180 -3.99 -31.87 0.66
N LEU A 181 -3.92 -33.09 0.08
CA LEU A 181 -2.68 -33.83 -0.12
C LEU A 181 -1.59 -33.02 -0.87
N PRO A 182 -1.87 -32.31 -1.98
CA PRO A 182 -0.89 -31.43 -2.63
C PRO A 182 -0.30 -30.36 -1.69
N HIS A 183 -1.11 -29.78 -0.81
CA HIS A 183 -0.67 -28.76 0.14
C HIS A 183 0.19 -29.36 1.25
N ARG A 184 -0.15 -30.56 1.74
CA ARG A 184 0.66 -31.32 2.70
C ARG A 184 2.02 -31.70 2.11
N LEU A 185 2.06 -32.27 0.92
CA LEU A 185 3.31 -32.67 0.24
C LEU A 185 4.23 -31.47 -0.03
N LEU A 186 3.69 -30.34 -0.52
CA LEU A 186 4.48 -29.12 -0.71
C LEU A 186 4.93 -28.47 0.61
N ASN A 187 4.17 -28.62 1.71
CA ASN A 187 4.62 -28.21 3.04
C ASN A 187 5.75 -29.11 3.56
N GLU A 188 5.65 -30.44 3.40
CA GLU A 188 6.68 -31.39 3.84
C GLU A 188 8.01 -31.21 3.10
N LEU A 189 7.97 -30.93 1.79
CA LEU A 189 9.14 -30.54 1.00
C LEU A 189 9.71 -29.19 1.47
N SER A 190 8.84 -28.20 1.72
CA SER A 190 9.27 -26.88 2.22
C SER A 190 9.89 -26.92 3.61
N LEU A 191 9.51 -27.87 4.47
CA LEU A 191 10.13 -28.10 5.78
C LEU A 191 11.55 -28.68 5.67
N ARG A 192 11.86 -29.35 4.55
CA ARG A 192 13.19 -29.90 4.19
C ARG A 192 14.00 -28.94 3.31
N ASN A 193 13.78 -27.63 3.51
CA ASN A 193 14.43 -26.52 2.80
C ASN A 193 14.27 -26.49 1.26
N VAL A 194 13.33 -27.27 0.68
CA VAL A 194 13.01 -27.14 -0.75
C VAL A 194 12.20 -25.86 -0.98
N ASP A 195 12.60 -25.02 -1.93
CA ASP A 195 11.84 -23.81 -2.25
C ASP A 195 10.43 -24.18 -2.74
N ARG A 196 9.41 -23.57 -2.13
CA ARG A 196 8.00 -23.91 -2.36
C ARG A 196 7.48 -23.47 -3.74
N GLU A 197 8.06 -22.42 -4.33
CA GLU A 197 7.70 -21.96 -5.67
C GLU A 197 8.30 -22.91 -6.71
N VAL A 198 9.58 -23.28 -6.55
CA VAL A 198 10.27 -24.28 -7.39
C VAL A 198 9.62 -25.67 -7.29
N ALA A 199 9.42 -26.17 -6.06
CA ALA A 199 8.70 -27.44 -5.83
C ALA A 199 7.29 -27.39 -6.41
N GLY A 200 6.59 -26.26 -6.25
CA GLY A 200 5.27 -26.04 -6.83
C GLY A 200 5.26 -26.12 -8.35
N ASP A 201 6.27 -25.60 -9.03
CA ASP A 201 6.35 -25.61 -10.50
C ASP A 201 6.77 -26.98 -11.06
N VAL A 202 7.70 -27.69 -10.42
CA VAL A 202 8.05 -29.08 -10.78
C VAL A 202 6.89 -30.04 -10.51
N PHE A 203 6.17 -29.85 -9.40
CA PHE A 203 4.97 -30.61 -9.05
C PHE A 203 3.83 -30.35 -10.06
N LYS A 204 3.59 -29.09 -10.44
CA LYS A 204 2.65 -28.74 -11.53
C LYS A 204 3.05 -29.36 -12.86
N ALA A 205 4.34 -29.38 -13.21
CA ALA A 205 4.82 -29.97 -14.46
C ALA A 205 4.57 -31.49 -14.51
N HIS A 206 4.81 -32.21 -13.41
CA HIS A 206 4.53 -33.65 -13.31
C HIS A 206 3.03 -34.00 -13.35
N LEU A 207 2.14 -33.06 -12.99
CA LEU A 207 0.69 -33.24 -13.03
C LEU A 207 0.04 -32.82 -14.36
N GLN A 208 0.80 -32.36 -15.37
CA GLN A 208 0.25 -31.86 -16.64
C GLN A 208 0.58 -32.70 -17.87
N GLY A 209 -0.50 -33.21 -18.47
CA GLY A 209 -0.59 -33.38 -19.93
C GLY A 209 -1.59 -32.39 -20.51
N SER A 210 -1.25 -31.77 -21.66
CA SER A 210 -2.06 -30.80 -22.44
C SER A 210 -2.17 -29.36 -21.91
N ARG A 211 -2.33 -28.41 -22.84
CA ARG A 211 -2.11 -26.96 -22.70
C ARG A 211 -3.28 -26.14 -22.14
N ASP A 212 -4.45 -26.74 -21.86
CA ASP A 212 -5.67 -25.98 -21.56
C ASP A 212 -5.90 -25.69 -20.06
N THR A 213 -5.10 -26.28 -19.17
CA THR A 213 -5.27 -26.22 -17.70
C THR A 213 -5.10 -24.81 -17.11
N GLN A 214 -4.35 -23.92 -17.79
CA GLN A 214 -4.08 -22.56 -17.33
C GLN A 214 -5.36 -21.72 -17.16
N THR A 215 -6.43 -22.03 -17.90
CA THR A 215 -7.70 -21.26 -17.84
C THR A 215 -8.60 -21.71 -16.69
N LEU A 216 -8.57 -22.99 -16.32
CA LEU A 216 -9.37 -23.56 -15.24
C LEU A 216 -8.72 -23.39 -13.85
N LEU A 217 -7.39 -23.44 -13.75
CA LEU A 217 -6.66 -23.08 -12.52
C LEU A 217 -6.85 -21.61 -12.13
N ASN A 218 -7.12 -20.72 -13.09
CA ASN A 218 -7.52 -19.33 -12.83
C ASN A 218 -9.01 -19.17 -12.45
N HIS A 219 -9.82 -20.22 -12.59
CA HIS A 219 -11.24 -20.22 -12.17
C HIS A 219 -11.44 -20.82 -10.79
N TYR A 220 -10.56 -21.73 -10.38
CA TYR A 220 -10.45 -22.26 -9.02
C TYR A 220 -9.22 -21.71 -8.30
N GLN A 221 -9.16 -20.38 -8.16
CA GLN A 221 -8.54 -19.84 -6.95
C GLN A 221 -9.38 -20.38 -5.78
N MET A 222 -8.78 -21.27 -5.02
CA MET A 222 -9.44 -21.93 -3.89
C MET A 222 -10.03 -20.89 -2.95
N PRO A 223 -11.19 -21.17 -2.32
CA PRO A 223 -11.46 -20.54 -1.06
C PRO A 223 -10.28 -20.90 -0.15
N VAL A 224 -9.49 -19.90 0.21
CA VAL A 224 -8.96 -19.88 1.57
C VAL A 224 -10.17 -20.07 2.50
N SER A 225 -9.98 -20.69 3.66
CA SER A 225 -11.01 -20.70 4.71
C SER A 225 -11.20 -19.29 5.28
N ASP A 226 -11.68 -18.39 4.44
CA ASP A 226 -12.18 -17.06 4.74
C ASP A 226 -13.55 -17.21 5.40
N SER A 227 -13.58 -17.88 6.57
CA SER A 227 -14.41 -17.41 7.67
C SER A 227 -13.80 -16.14 8.27
N GLU A 228 -13.43 -15.19 7.39
CA GLU A 228 -13.13 -13.81 7.72
C GLU A 228 -14.45 -13.22 8.24
N VAL A 229 -14.60 -13.21 9.57
CA VAL A 229 -15.75 -12.64 10.26
C VAL A 229 -15.95 -11.21 9.75
N ALA A 230 -17.10 -10.96 9.13
CA ALA A 230 -17.43 -9.65 8.57
C ALA A 230 -17.34 -8.56 9.65
N VAL A 231 -16.54 -7.53 9.39
CA VAL A 231 -16.33 -6.40 10.31
C VAL A 231 -17.09 -5.18 9.78
N PRO A 232 -18.19 -4.76 10.43
CA PRO A 232 -18.87 -3.52 10.07
C PRO A 232 -17.92 -2.33 10.17
N GLY A 233 -17.82 -1.52 9.11
CA GLY A 233 -16.92 -0.35 9.05
C GLY A 233 -15.53 -0.60 8.45
N SER A 234 -15.26 -1.79 7.89
CA SER A 234 -14.01 -2.09 7.17
C SER A 234 -13.77 -1.18 5.95
N THR A 235 -12.51 -0.84 5.66
CA THR A 235 -12.14 -0.15 4.40
C THR A 235 -12.15 -1.07 3.15
N HIS A 236 -12.74 -2.25 3.29
CA HIS A 236 -13.16 -3.18 2.23
C HIS A 236 -14.70 -3.25 2.06
N ASP A 237 -15.45 -2.20 2.40
CA ASP A 237 -16.92 -2.16 2.21
C ASP A 237 -17.36 -1.69 0.80
N HIS A 238 -18.66 -1.84 0.52
CA HIS A 238 -19.25 -1.42 -0.75
C HIS A 238 -19.26 0.11 -0.95
N LYS A 239 -19.20 0.90 0.13
CA LYS A 239 -19.12 2.38 0.07
C LYS A 239 -17.76 2.82 -0.47
N GLU A 240 -16.65 2.29 0.04
CA GLU A 240 -15.29 2.54 -0.44
C GLU A 240 -15.12 2.03 -1.88
N LEU A 241 -15.65 0.84 -2.22
CA LEU A 241 -15.62 0.34 -3.60
C LEU A 241 -16.30 1.32 -4.58
N PHE A 242 -17.42 1.89 -4.16
CA PHE A 242 -18.14 2.87 -4.95
C PHE A 242 -17.42 4.22 -5.07
N LYS A 243 -16.63 4.65 -4.09
CA LYS A 243 -15.77 5.85 -4.24
C LYS A 243 -14.80 5.68 -5.41
N LEU A 244 -14.12 4.52 -5.48
CA LEU A 244 -13.22 4.19 -6.59
C LEU A 244 -13.96 4.13 -7.92
N GLN A 245 -15.09 3.41 -7.99
CA GLN A 245 -15.91 3.30 -9.21
C GLN A 245 -16.42 4.67 -9.67
N LYS A 246 -16.94 5.50 -8.75
CA LYS A 246 -17.42 6.85 -9.04
C LYS A 246 -16.33 7.72 -9.68
N LEU A 247 -15.10 7.65 -9.18
CA LEU A 247 -13.95 8.36 -9.74
C LEU A 247 -13.59 7.83 -11.14
N GLN A 248 -13.56 6.51 -11.35
CA GLN A 248 -13.31 5.90 -12.66
C GLN A 248 -14.38 6.29 -13.71
N PHE A 249 -15.67 6.15 -13.36
CA PHE A 249 -16.78 6.53 -14.24
C PHE A 249 -16.77 8.03 -14.55
N SER A 250 -16.51 8.87 -13.55
CA SER A 250 -16.45 10.33 -13.74
C SER A 250 -15.24 10.72 -14.60
N SER A 251 -14.13 9.97 -14.54
CA SER A 251 -12.98 10.11 -15.46
C SER A 251 -13.35 9.78 -16.90
N ALA A 252 -14.06 8.67 -17.13
CA ALA A 252 -14.58 8.34 -18.46
C ALA A 252 -15.48 9.46 -19.00
N ARG A 253 -16.40 9.97 -18.17
CA ARG A 253 -17.31 11.07 -18.53
C ARG A 253 -16.58 12.39 -18.79
N GLY A 254 -15.47 12.67 -18.10
CA GLY A 254 -14.59 13.80 -18.40
C GLY A 254 -14.05 13.74 -19.82
N VAL A 255 -13.49 12.59 -20.22
CA VAL A 255 -13.03 12.35 -21.60
C VAL A 255 -14.18 12.49 -22.60
N VAL A 256 -15.36 11.88 -22.35
CA VAL A 256 -16.52 12.02 -23.24
C VAL A 256 -16.91 13.49 -23.44
N LYS A 257 -16.95 14.29 -22.37
CA LYS A 257 -17.30 15.71 -22.47
C LYS A 257 -16.31 16.52 -23.29
N HIS A 258 -15.01 16.28 -23.12
CA HIS A 258 -13.98 16.92 -23.93
C HIS A 258 -14.14 16.57 -25.42
N GLU A 259 -14.25 15.27 -25.72
CA GLU A 259 -14.42 14.77 -27.09
C GLU A 259 -15.71 15.25 -27.77
N VAL A 260 -16.79 15.49 -27.01
CA VAL A 260 -18.01 16.15 -27.54
C VAL A 260 -17.70 17.57 -27.99
N GLN A 261 -16.95 18.36 -27.20
CA GLN A 261 -16.62 19.74 -27.58
C GLN A 261 -15.69 19.78 -28.80
N VAL A 262 -14.69 18.89 -28.86
CA VAL A 262 -13.81 18.74 -30.03
C VAL A 262 -14.63 18.35 -31.26
N ALA A 263 -15.50 17.35 -31.16
CA ALA A 263 -16.35 16.93 -32.28
C ALA A 263 -17.31 18.03 -32.75
N LEU A 264 -17.88 18.84 -31.85
CA LEU A 264 -18.71 19.98 -32.23
C LEU A 264 -17.90 21.09 -32.91
N GLY A 265 -16.72 21.43 -32.38
CA GLY A 265 -15.82 22.43 -32.98
C GLY A 265 -15.31 22.04 -34.38
N GLU A 266 -15.18 20.74 -34.65
CA GLU A 266 -14.80 20.18 -35.95
C GLU A 266 -16.01 19.88 -36.87
N GLY A 267 -17.24 20.23 -36.48
CA GLY A 267 -18.46 19.98 -37.27
C GLY A 267 -18.91 18.51 -37.34
N ARG A 268 -18.31 17.61 -36.55
CA ARG A 268 -18.63 16.17 -36.48
C ARG A 268 -19.85 15.88 -35.60
N ALA A 269 -21.01 16.44 -35.98
CA ALA A 269 -22.24 16.38 -35.20
C ALA A 269 -22.70 14.96 -34.83
N GLU A 270 -22.54 13.97 -35.72
CA GLU A 270 -22.87 12.56 -35.43
C GLU A 270 -21.99 11.94 -34.34
N ASP A 271 -20.69 12.28 -34.33
CA ASP A 271 -19.75 11.82 -33.31
C ASP A 271 -20.10 12.45 -31.95
N ALA A 272 -20.38 13.76 -31.93
CA ALA A 272 -20.86 14.46 -30.74
C ALA A 272 -22.15 13.82 -30.18
N ALA A 273 -23.14 13.52 -31.03
CA ALA A 273 -24.38 12.86 -30.63
C ALA A 273 -24.15 11.45 -30.05
N ARG A 274 -23.24 10.67 -30.67
CA ARG A 274 -22.86 9.32 -30.20
C ARG A 274 -22.16 9.38 -28.84
N LEU A 275 -21.25 10.34 -28.64
CA LEU A 275 -20.56 10.57 -27.38
C LEU A 275 -21.52 11.07 -26.28
N THR A 276 -22.42 12.02 -26.58
CA THR A 276 -23.48 12.45 -25.65
C THR A 276 -24.46 11.33 -25.28
N LYS A 277 -24.63 10.31 -26.13
CA LYS A 277 -25.36 9.08 -25.79
C LYS A 277 -24.55 8.21 -24.81
N LEU A 278 -23.24 8.06 -25.01
CA LEU A 278 -22.36 7.35 -24.08
C LEU A 278 -22.31 8.02 -22.69
N ASP A 279 -22.21 9.35 -22.59
CA ASP A 279 -22.20 10.05 -21.28
C ASP A 279 -23.45 9.72 -20.44
N ARG A 280 -24.62 9.75 -21.09
CA ARG A 280 -25.91 9.39 -20.47
C ARG A 280 -25.95 7.92 -20.03
N GLN A 281 -25.35 7.01 -20.79
CA GLN A 281 -25.24 5.60 -20.41
C GLN A 281 -24.31 5.42 -19.20
N LEU A 282 -23.13 6.03 -19.21
CA LEU A 282 -22.18 6.00 -18.09
C LEU A 282 -22.79 6.56 -16.80
N LEU A 283 -23.55 7.66 -16.88
CA LEU A 283 -24.27 8.22 -15.75
C LEU A 283 -25.35 7.28 -15.20
N ASN A 284 -26.09 6.59 -16.08
CA ASN A 284 -27.13 5.65 -15.66
C ASN A 284 -26.56 4.39 -15.00
N GLU A 285 -25.43 3.85 -15.49
CA GLU A 285 -24.76 2.72 -14.83
C GLU A 285 -24.14 3.15 -13.49
N LEU A 286 -23.58 4.37 -13.39
CA LEU A 286 -23.11 4.91 -12.11
C LEU A 286 -24.24 5.05 -11.07
N ARG A 287 -25.44 5.47 -11.50
CA ARG A 287 -26.64 5.51 -10.64
C ARG A 287 -27.08 4.12 -10.17
N ARG A 288 -26.96 3.08 -11.02
CA ARG A 288 -27.25 1.70 -10.61
C ARG A 288 -26.25 1.18 -9.58
N LEU A 289 -24.96 1.47 -9.75
CA LEU A 289 -23.93 1.15 -8.75
C LEU A 289 -24.24 1.85 -7.42
N GLN A 290 -24.69 3.11 -7.46
CA GLN A 290 -25.12 3.83 -6.26
C GLN A 290 -26.31 3.15 -5.54
N GLN A 291 -27.27 2.58 -6.29
CA GLN A 291 -28.38 1.81 -5.72
C GLN A 291 -27.90 0.51 -5.07
N THR A 292 -26.92 -0.19 -5.66
CA THR A 292 -26.31 -1.37 -5.03
C THR A 292 -25.68 -1.01 -3.68
N VAL A 293 -25.03 0.16 -3.57
CA VAL A 293 -24.42 0.65 -2.31
C VAL A 293 -25.46 1.07 -1.30
N GLN A 294 -26.63 1.58 -1.73
CA GLN A 294 -27.74 1.87 -0.83
C GLN A 294 -28.36 0.60 -0.21
N LEU A 295 -28.28 -0.53 -0.92
CA LEU A 295 -28.74 -1.83 -0.42
C LEU A 295 -27.70 -2.51 0.47
N LYS A 296 -26.45 -2.55 0.01
CA LYS A 296 -25.36 -3.29 0.68
C LYS A 296 -24.62 -2.51 1.76
N GLY A 297 -24.55 -1.19 1.66
CA GLY A 297 -23.94 -0.31 2.66
C GLY A 297 -22.53 -0.76 3.10
N ASP A 298 -22.46 -1.16 4.38
CA ASP A 298 -21.25 -1.58 5.10
C ASP A 298 -20.93 -3.09 4.94
N GLU A 299 -21.65 -3.82 4.07
CA GLU A 299 -21.30 -5.19 3.71
C GLU A 299 -19.88 -5.26 3.12
N PRO A 300 -19.06 -6.25 3.54
CA PRO A 300 -17.73 -6.46 2.98
C PRO A 300 -17.80 -6.84 1.49
N VAL A 301 -16.76 -6.47 0.76
CA VAL A 301 -16.59 -6.69 -0.68
C VAL A 301 -15.69 -7.91 -0.91
N SER A 302 -16.07 -8.80 -1.83
CA SER A 302 -15.27 -9.98 -2.14
C SER A 302 -13.95 -9.63 -2.84
N LYS A 303 -12.93 -10.49 -2.71
CA LYS A 303 -11.64 -10.33 -3.39
C LYS A 303 -11.80 -10.22 -4.92
N GLU A 304 -12.79 -10.92 -5.51
CA GLU A 304 -13.16 -10.84 -6.93
C GLU A 304 -13.84 -9.52 -7.29
N GLU A 305 -14.69 -8.98 -6.41
CA GLU A 305 -15.36 -7.69 -6.61
C GLU A 305 -14.36 -6.53 -6.57
N MET A 306 -13.42 -6.57 -5.62
CA MET A 306 -12.25 -5.67 -5.61
C MET A 306 -11.42 -5.79 -6.89
N HIS A 307 -11.12 -7.02 -7.32
CA HIS A 307 -10.33 -7.27 -8.54
C HIS A 307 -11.04 -6.72 -9.78
N LYS A 308 -12.36 -6.97 -9.91
CA LYS A 308 -13.19 -6.41 -11.00
C LYS A 308 -13.14 -4.87 -10.97
N ALA A 309 -13.35 -4.23 -9.82
CA ALA A 309 -13.29 -2.76 -9.67
C ALA A 309 -11.92 -2.17 -10.03
N LYS A 310 -10.84 -2.89 -9.72
CA LYS A 310 -9.46 -2.48 -10.03
C LYS A 310 -9.10 -2.64 -11.51
N GLU A 311 -9.21 -3.85 -12.05
CA GLU A 311 -8.64 -4.21 -13.35
C GLU A 311 -9.67 -4.17 -14.48
N HIS A 312 -10.92 -4.58 -14.22
CA HIS A 312 -11.93 -4.72 -15.26
C HIS A 312 -12.67 -3.42 -15.54
N TYR A 313 -13.09 -2.65 -14.52
CA TYR A 313 -13.85 -1.43 -14.74
C TYR A 313 -13.10 -0.36 -15.55
N PRO A 314 -11.85 0.02 -15.23
CA PRO A 314 -11.09 0.97 -16.06
C PRO A 314 -10.96 0.50 -17.51
N LYS A 315 -10.73 -0.80 -17.72
CA LYS A 315 -10.63 -1.38 -19.06
C LYS A 315 -11.97 -1.33 -19.81
N ILE A 316 -13.07 -1.70 -19.17
CA ILE A 316 -14.43 -1.63 -19.76
C ILE A 316 -14.80 -0.19 -20.13
N LEU A 317 -14.45 0.78 -19.28
CA LEU A 317 -14.68 2.20 -19.55
C LEU A 317 -13.84 2.71 -20.73
N GLN A 318 -12.56 2.33 -20.80
CA GLN A 318 -11.68 2.67 -21.92
C GLN A 318 -12.13 1.98 -23.23
N ASP A 319 -12.49 0.70 -23.18
CA ASP A 319 -13.02 -0.03 -24.33
C ASP A 319 -14.36 0.58 -24.83
N ALA A 320 -15.20 1.10 -23.92
CA ALA A 320 -16.42 1.81 -24.28
C ALA A 320 -16.15 3.17 -24.96
N LEU A 321 -15.16 3.94 -24.48
CA LEU A 321 -14.70 5.17 -25.14
C LEU A 321 -14.18 4.89 -26.56
N VAL A 322 -13.31 3.88 -26.71
CA VAL A 322 -12.79 3.45 -28.03
C VAL A 322 -13.93 2.97 -28.94
N SER A 323 -14.89 2.22 -28.41
CA SER A 323 -16.08 1.76 -29.16
C SER A 323 -17.00 2.91 -29.58
N ALA A 324 -16.99 4.04 -28.85
CA ALA A 324 -17.68 5.27 -29.24
C ALA A 324 -16.86 6.14 -30.21
N GLY A 325 -15.68 5.69 -30.65
CA GLY A 325 -14.87 6.33 -31.69
C GLY A 325 -13.79 7.29 -31.17
N VAL A 326 -13.53 7.33 -29.86
CA VAL A 326 -12.35 8.05 -29.32
C VAL A 326 -11.09 7.26 -29.65
N ASP A 327 -10.02 7.94 -30.06
CA ASP A 327 -8.73 7.30 -30.33
C ASP A 327 -8.17 6.60 -29.08
N LYS A 328 -7.59 5.41 -29.27
CA LYS A 328 -7.02 4.59 -28.18
C LYS A 328 -5.85 5.28 -27.46
N GLN A 329 -5.05 6.11 -28.14
CA GLN A 329 -3.96 6.85 -27.50
C GLN A 329 -4.49 7.98 -26.62
N THR A 330 -5.46 8.75 -27.13
CA THR A 330 -6.25 9.76 -26.42
C THR A 330 -6.93 9.15 -25.21
N VAL A 331 -7.66 8.03 -25.34
CA VAL A 331 -8.24 7.31 -24.21
C VAL A 331 -7.19 6.93 -23.15
N ALA A 332 -6.05 6.36 -23.55
CA ALA A 332 -5.01 5.95 -22.60
C ALA A 332 -4.32 7.14 -21.88
N LYS A 333 -4.20 8.28 -22.56
CA LYS A 333 -3.62 9.53 -22.03
C LYS A 333 -4.62 10.26 -21.13
N ASP A 334 -5.81 10.53 -21.65
CA ASP A 334 -6.74 11.50 -21.09
C ASP A 334 -7.68 10.87 -20.07
N PHE A 335 -7.91 9.56 -20.09
CA PHE A 335 -8.57 8.88 -18.96
C PHE A 335 -7.73 8.98 -17.68
N ARG A 336 -6.39 8.83 -17.76
CA ARG A 336 -5.51 9.02 -16.60
C ARG A 336 -5.40 10.51 -16.23
N ALA A 337 -5.39 11.42 -17.20
CA ALA A 337 -5.39 12.85 -16.93
C ALA A 337 -6.66 13.26 -16.16
N ALA A 338 -7.85 12.90 -16.64
CA ALA A 338 -9.13 13.19 -15.99
C ALA A 338 -9.24 12.55 -14.59
N TYR A 339 -8.64 11.37 -14.37
CA TYR A 339 -8.56 10.74 -13.05
C TYR A 339 -7.70 11.54 -12.07
N VAL A 340 -6.54 12.01 -12.53
CA VAL A 340 -5.63 12.88 -11.75
C VAL A 340 -6.29 14.23 -11.47
N GLU A 341 -6.90 14.85 -12.48
CA GLU A 341 -7.61 16.13 -12.39
C GLU A 341 -8.69 16.09 -11.29
N GLN A 342 -9.53 15.06 -11.24
CA GLN A 342 -10.54 14.94 -10.18
C GLN A 342 -9.97 14.70 -8.78
N LEU A 343 -8.79 14.08 -8.66
CA LEU A 343 -8.09 13.92 -7.38
C LEU A 343 -7.43 15.21 -6.90
N ASN A 344 -6.97 16.03 -7.86
CA ASN A 344 -6.26 17.29 -7.64
C ASN A 344 -7.19 18.51 -7.53
N ASN A 345 -8.40 18.47 -8.10
CA ASN A 345 -9.37 19.58 -8.11
C ASN A 345 -10.47 19.45 -7.04
N ARG A 346 -10.29 18.54 -6.07
CA ARG A 346 -11.17 18.45 -4.89
C ARG A 346 -10.50 19.14 -3.70
N PRO A 347 -11.27 19.71 -2.76
CA PRO A 347 -10.71 20.25 -1.53
C PRO A 347 -9.95 19.18 -0.73
N TRP A 348 -8.71 19.47 -0.35
CA TRP A 348 -7.97 18.66 0.61
C TRP A 348 -7.99 19.40 1.94
N LYS A 349 -8.84 18.94 2.85
CA LYS A 349 -9.00 19.54 4.18
C LYS A 349 -8.07 18.91 5.21
N THR A 350 -7.73 19.67 6.25
CA THR A 350 -7.14 19.14 7.47
C THR A 350 -8.02 18.02 8.03
N ILE A 351 -7.40 16.90 8.38
CA ILE A 351 -8.05 15.78 9.05
C ILE A 351 -7.65 15.85 10.51
N GLU A 352 -8.63 16.00 11.39
CA GLU A 352 -8.47 15.95 12.85
C GLU A 352 -9.22 14.73 13.37
N LYS A 353 -8.54 13.93 14.19
CA LYS A 353 -9.06 12.69 14.76
C LYS A 353 -8.60 12.60 16.21
N SER A 354 -9.50 12.18 17.07
CA SER A 354 -9.29 12.09 18.52
C SER A 354 -9.84 10.76 19.03
N PHE A 355 -9.13 10.12 19.96
CA PHE A 355 -9.64 8.96 20.69
C PHE A 355 -9.10 8.95 22.12
N SER A 356 -9.86 8.35 23.03
CA SER A 356 -9.46 8.15 24.42
C SER A 356 -9.20 6.67 24.68
N LEU A 357 -8.11 6.35 25.39
CA LEU A 357 -7.80 4.98 25.81
C LEU A 357 -7.18 5.00 27.21
N ALA A 358 -7.73 4.19 28.13
CA ALA A 358 -7.28 4.09 29.53
C ALA A 358 -7.17 5.44 30.27
N GLY A 359 -8.05 6.40 29.98
CA GLY A 359 -8.05 7.74 30.61
C GLY A 359 -6.99 8.70 30.04
N VAL A 360 -6.40 8.38 28.90
CA VAL A 360 -5.49 9.25 28.14
C VAL A 360 -6.15 9.62 26.82
N ASP A 361 -6.12 10.90 26.47
CA ASP A 361 -6.67 11.45 25.24
C ASP A 361 -5.57 11.65 24.19
N TYR A 362 -5.79 11.15 22.98
CA TYR A 362 -4.86 11.22 21.86
C TYR A 362 -5.48 12.05 20.74
N ASN A 363 -4.79 13.11 20.33
CA ASN A 363 -5.23 14.01 19.27
C ASN A 363 -4.24 13.94 18.11
N SER A 364 -4.72 13.57 16.92
CA SER A 364 -3.92 13.43 15.69
C SER A 364 -4.44 14.36 14.61
N ARG A 365 -3.53 15.12 13.99
CA ARG A 365 -3.85 16.09 12.95
C ARG A 365 -3.02 15.82 11.70
N GLN A 366 -3.66 15.84 10.53
CA GLN A 366 -3.01 15.74 9.21
C GLN A 366 -3.42 16.95 8.38
N GLN A 367 -2.57 17.99 8.33
CA GLN A 367 -2.81 19.23 7.60
C GLN A 367 -2.16 19.16 6.21
N PRO A 368 -2.93 19.05 5.11
CA PRO A 368 -2.37 19.03 3.76
C PRO A 368 -1.75 20.38 3.41
N ALA A 369 -0.79 20.40 2.48
CA ALA A 369 -0.08 21.62 2.05
C ALA A 369 -1.03 22.80 1.75
N ALA A 370 -2.17 22.51 1.13
CA ALA A 370 -3.26 23.45 0.84
C ALA A 370 -3.75 24.30 2.02
N GLU A 371 -3.60 23.78 3.24
CA GLU A 371 -4.03 24.45 4.47
C GLU A 371 -2.86 24.75 5.42
N ILE A 372 -1.60 24.47 5.06
CA ILE A 372 -0.43 24.90 5.83
C ILE A 372 -0.26 26.42 5.62
N LYS A 373 -0.48 27.19 6.69
CA LYS A 373 -0.42 28.65 6.67
C LYS A 373 0.98 29.17 7.01
N VAL A 374 1.24 30.41 6.60
CA VAL A 374 2.32 31.24 7.16
C VAL A 374 2.16 31.30 8.69
N PRO A 375 3.26 31.18 9.49
CA PRO A 375 3.20 31.38 10.92
C PRO A 375 2.52 32.70 11.30
N GLU A 376 1.74 32.68 12.38
CA GLU A 376 0.88 33.81 12.77
C GLU A 376 1.66 35.10 13.02
N SER A 377 2.85 34.99 13.60
CA SER A 377 3.80 36.09 13.84
C SER A 377 4.34 36.77 12.57
N ALA A 378 4.38 36.08 11.43
CA ALA A 378 4.83 36.63 10.14
C ALA A 378 3.68 37.14 9.24
N GLN A 379 2.43 37.09 9.73
CA GLN A 379 1.28 37.60 8.97
C GLN A 379 1.34 39.13 8.86
N GLY A 380 1.22 39.62 7.63
CA GLY A 380 1.41 41.03 7.29
C GLY A 380 2.71 41.29 6.51
N ASP A 381 3.74 40.45 6.69
CA ASP A 381 4.94 40.47 5.85
C ASP A 381 4.84 39.48 4.69
N VAL A 382 4.41 38.25 4.97
CA VAL A 382 4.26 37.17 3.98
C VAL A 382 2.79 36.79 3.81
N SER A 383 2.32 36.67 2.57
CA SER A 383 0.93 36.30 2.24
C SER A 383 0.71 34.81 2.05
N ARG A 384 1.69 34.10 1.47
CA ARG A 384 1.66 32.64 1.32
C ARG A 384 3.05 32.00 1.36
N LEU A 385 3.09 30.72 1.70
CA LEU A 385 4.34 29.96 1.76
C LEU A 385 4.90 29.56 0.39
N TYR A 386 4.05 29.28 -0.59
CA TYR A 386 4.46 28.62 -1.84
C TYR A 386 4.40 29.56 -3.05
N ASP A 387 5.23 29.28 -4.06
CA ASP A 387 5.33 30.11 -5.27
C ASP A 387 4.04 30.10 -6.08
N LYS A 388 3.40 28.92 -6.17
CA LYS A 388 2.05 28.70 -6.71
C LYS A 388 1.12 28.37 -5.55
N ASP A 389 -0.15 28.77 -5.68
CA ASP A 389 -1.17 28.39 -4.70
C ASP A 389 -1.65 26.95 -4.97
N TYR A 390 -2.04 26.26 -3.90
CA TYR A 390 -2.71 24.97 -3.95
C TYR A 390 -4.23 25.12 -4.15
N GLU A 391 -4.78 26.34 -4.03
CA GLU A 391 -6.18 26.70 -4.26
C GLU A 391 -7.16 25.86 -3.39
N GLY A 392 -6.76 25.57 -2.14
CA GLY A 392 -7.52 24.72 -1.20
C GLY A 392 -7.58 23.23 -1.57
N CYS A 393 -6.87 22.83 -2.62
CA CYS A 393 -6.83 21.47 -3.16
C CYS A 393 -5.41 20.88 -3.02
N GLY A 394 -5.22 19.57 -3.20
CA GLY A 394 -3.91 18.94 -2.97
C GLY A 394 -3.43 18.08 -4.14
N THR A 395 -2.11 17.92 -4.24
CA THR A 395 -1.49 17.16 -5.34
C THR A 395 -1.42 15.68 -5.01
N SER A 396 -2.21 14.87 -5.72
CA SER A 396 -2.22 13.41 -5.63
C SER A 396 -0.87 12.79 -5.99
N CYS A 397 -0.48 11.73 -5.28
CA CYS A 397 0.64 10.87 -5.68
C CYS A 397 0.44 10.09 -7.00
N VAL A 398 -0.76 10.10 -7.59
CA VAL A 398 -1.04 9.55 -8.93
C VAL A 398 -0.53 10.51 -10.03
N ASP A 399 -0.39 11.80 -9.70
CA ASP A 399 0.21 12.81 -10.57
C ASP A 399 1.74 12.73 -10.56
N THR A 400 2.24 11.69 -11.22
CA THR A 400 3.68 11.41 -11.34
C THR A 400 4.45 12.44 -12.18
N LYS A 401 3.76 13.36 -12.86
CA LYS A 401 4.34 14.36 -13.77
C LYS A 401 4.33 15.78 -13.19
N ASN A 402 3.55 16.05 -12.15
CA ASN A 402 3.47 17.36 -11.54
C ASN A 402 4.86 17.95 -11.25
N THR A 403 5.16 19.12 -11.79
CA THR A 403 6.40 19.88 -11.50
C THR A 403 6.21 20.97 -10.46
N ASP A 404 4.97 21.41 -10.28
CA ASP A 404 4.62 22.64 -9.58
C ASP A 404 4.52 22.42 -8.07
N HIS A 405 4.06 21.24 -7.67
CA HIS A 405 3.74 20.93 -6.28
C HIS A 405 4.27 19.56 -5.83
N ALA A 406 4.64 19.50 -4.56
CA ALA A 406 5.00 18.30 -3.83
C ALA A 406 3.76 17.42 -3.65
N SER A 407 3.82 16.24 -4.27
CA SER A 407 2.75 15.26 -4.20
C SER A 407 2.62 14.72 -2.78
N ASN A 408 1.39 14.64 -2.26
CA ASN A 408 1.10 14.13 -0.92
C ASN A 408 1.85 14.86 0.22
N LEU A 409 2.09 16.17 0.05
CA LEU A 409 2.72 17.00 1.08
C LEU A 409 1.69 17.32 2.19
N ASN A 410 2.01 16.94 3.42
CA ASN A 410 1.13 17.08 4.57
C ASN A 410 1.97 17.20 5.86
N ARG A 411 1.50 18.00 6.83
CA ARG A 411 2.03 18.14 8.18
C ARG A 411 1.26 17.22 9.13
N SER A 412 2.00 16.33 9.79
CA SER A 412 1.48 15.45 10.84
C SER A 412 1.80 16.05 12.21
N ASP A 413 0.78 16.28 13.03
CA ASP A 413 0.93 16.61 14.45
C ASP A 413 0.27 15.53 15.32
N PHE A 414 0.79 15.36 16.54
CA PHE A 414 0.25 14.46 17.55
C PHE A 414 0.41 15.05 18.96
N SER A 415 -0.67 15.02 19.72
CA SER A 415 -0.74 15.48 21.11
C SER A 415 -1.38 14.41 22.00
N ILE A 416 -0.98 14.41 23.27
CA ILE A 416 -1.44 13.48 24.31
C ILE A 416 -1.82 14.31 25.54
N ASN A 417 -3.07 14.22 25.99
CA ASN A 417 -3.64 15.10 27.02
C ASN A 417 -3.31 16.58 26.73
N ASP A 418 -3.61 17.02 25.50
CA ASP A 418 -3.27 18.31 24.88
C ASP A 418 -1.78 18.69 24.79
N ARG A 419 -0.89 17.94 25.45
CA ARG A 419 0.56 18.14 25.33
C ARG A 419 1.05 17.65 23.98
N HIS A 420 1.62 18.56 23.21
CA HIS A 420 2.21 18.25 21.91
C HIS A 420 3.46 17.36 22.05
N VAL A 421 3.49 16.21 21.37
CA VAL A 421 4.57 15.21 21.47
C VAL A 421 5.27 14.89 20.14
N TYR A 422 4.70 15.29 19.00
CA TYR A 422 5.32 15.08 17.69
C TYR A 422 4.76 16.01 16.60
N THR A 423 5.67 16.65 15.86
CA THR A 423 5.39 17.20 14.51
C THR A 423 6.35 16.60 13.49
N GLY A 424 5.86 16.29 12.29
CA GLY A 424 6.69 15.98 11.12
C GLY A 424 6.03 16.30 9.80
N ILE A 425 6.82 16.35 8.73
CA ILE A 425 6.34 16.54 7.35
C ILE A 425 6.40 15.19 6.62
N ARG A 426 5.30 14.83 5.96
CA ARG A 426 5.23 13.65 5.08
C ARG A 426 5.07 14.11 3.63
N HIS A 427 5.69 13.39 2.69
CA HIS A 427 5.60 13.69 1.26
C HIS A 427 5.80 12.46 0.36
N GLY A 428 5.39 12.56 -0.91
CA GLY A 428 5.84 11.70 -2.00
C GLY A 428 7.27 12.04 -2.44
N ILE A 429 7.93 11.16 -3.20
CA ILE A 429 9.32 11.37 -3.59
C ILE A 429 9.48 12.70 -4.36
N ALA A 430 10.50 13.50 -4.01
CA ALA A 430 10.80 14.77 -4.67
C ALA A 430 11.47 14.55 -6.05
N ASP A 431 10.78 13.81 -6.90
CA ASP A 431 11.17 13.44 -8.26
C ASP A 431 9.90 13.33 -9.13
N PRO A 432 9.67 14.20 -10.14
CA PRO A 432 8.55 14.05 -11.08
C PRO A 432 8.85 12.92 -12.08
N TYR A 433 8.88 11.69 -11.57
CA TYR A 433 9.38 10.49 -12.25
C TYR A 433 8.53 10.01 -13.45
N GLY A 434 7.34 10.57 -13.65
CA GLY A 434 6.49 10.34 -14.81
C GLY A 434 6.93 11.14 -16.05
N ILE A 435 7.78 12.17 -15.88
CA ILE A 435 8.36 12.93 -16.99
C ILE A 435 9.41 12.07 -17.71
N LYS A 436 9.30 12.01 -19.04
CA LYS A 436 10.22 11.31 -19.94
C LYS A 436 10.71 12.30 -20.99
N GLY A 437 11.98 12.20 -21.41
CA GLY A 437 12.54 13.01 -22.49
C GLY A 437 12.89 14.47 -22.14
N ALA A 438 12.52 14.97 -20.96
CA ALA A 438 12.81 16.34 -20.51
C ALA A 438 13.55 16.33 -19.14
N PRO A 439 14.89 16.15 -19.12
CA PRO A 439 15.65 16.03 -17.88
C PRO A 439 15.68 17.33 -17.06
N ASP A 440 15.72 18.49 -17.71
CA ASP A 440 15.85 19.79 -17.02
C ASP A 440 14.53 20.18 -16.35
N LEU A 441 13.40 20.10 -17.07
CA LEU A 441 12.06 20.24 -16.49
C LEU A 441 11.85 19.28 -15.31
N LYS A 442 12.38 18.06 -15.42
CA LYS A 442 12.34 17.06 -14.34
C LYS A 442 13.18 17.49 -13.12
N ALA A 443 14.36 18.06 -13.34
CA ALA A 443 15.24 18.55 -12.28
C ALA A 443 14.66 19.78 -11.57
N GLU A 444 14.15 20.78 -12.31
CA GLU A 444 13.52 21.97 -11.73
C GLU A 444 12.23 21.63 -10.97
N GLY A 445 11.40 20.72 -11.50
CA GLY A 445 10.25 20.20 -10.75
C GLY A 445 10.67 19.45 -9.48
N GLY A 446 11.80 18.73 -9.50
CA GLY A 446 12.39 18.14 -8.29
C GLY A 446 12.78 19.19 -7.24
N LYS A 447 13.47 20.27 -7.64
CA LYS A 447 13.84 21.38 -6.75
C LYS A 447 12.61 22.09 -6.18
N THR A 448 11.58 22.33 -6.99
CA THR A 448 10.33 22.98 -6.57
C THR A 448 9.67 22.18 -5.44
N LYS A 449 9.52 20.86 -5.61
CA LYS A 449 9.01 19.98 -4.54
C LYS A 449 9.89 19.99 -3.28
N ALA A 450 11.22 20.05 -3.43
CA ALA A 450 12.13 20.15 -2.29
C ALA A 450 12.02 21.51 -1.56
N LYS A 451 11.80 22.63 -2.29
CA LYS A 451 11.53 23.97 -1.73
C LYS A 451 10.27 23.93 -0.87
N GLU A 452 9.15 23.43 -1.40
CA GLU A 452 7.89 23.36 -0.66
C GLU A 452 7.98 22.46 0.59
N VAL A 453 8.63 21.30 0.51
CA VAL A 453 8.84 20.43 1.67
C VAL A 453 9.64 21.14 2.77
N LEU A 454 10.67 21.92 2.40
CA LEU A 454 11.47 22.70 3.35
C LEU A 454 10.69 23.90 3.91
N LEU A 455 9.82 24.55 3.13
CA LEU A 455 8.99 25.66 3.59
C LEU A 455 7.85 25.19 4.51
N SER A 456 7.23 24.04 4.23
CA SER A 456 6.30 23.39 5.16
C SER A 456 7.00 23.03 6.47
N ALA A 457 8.27 22.59 6.42
CA ALA A 457 9.06 22.32 7.61
C ALA A 457 9.45 23.60 8.37
N LEU A 458 9.75 24.69 7.67
CA LEU A 458 10.00 25.98 8.31
C LEU A 458 8.74 26.54 8.99
N ALA A 459 7.56 26.33 8.39
CA ALA A 459 6.28 26.73 8.96
C ALA A 459 5.89 25.96 10.24
N THR A 460 6.53 24.83 10.55
CA THR A 460 6.39 24.17 11.88
C THR A 460 7.32 24.76 12.94
N ARG A 461 8.15 25.74 12.57
CA ARG A 461 9.12 26.43 13.43
C ARG A 461 9.00 27.95 13.30
N PRO A 462 7.95 28.56 13.87
CA PRO A 462 7.76 30.01 13.87
C PRO A 462 9.00 30.76 14.35
N ASP A 463 9.66 30.26 15.40
CA ASP A 463 10.91 30.83 15.95
C ASP A 463 12.06 30.91 14.91
N ILE A 464 12.19 29.90 14.05
CA ILE A 464 13.17 29.90 12.95
C ILE A 464 12.67 30.73 11.77
N PHE A 465 11.36 30.73 11.51
CA PHE A 465 10.74 31.51 10.43
C PHE A 465 10.92 33.02 10.67
N GLU A 466 10.57 33.53 11.85
CA GLU A 466 10.74 34.94 12.21
C GLU A 466 12.22 35.35 12.18
N ALA A 467 13.10 34.53 12.75
CA ALA A 467 14.53 34.79 12.71
C ALA A 467 15.09 34.81 11.28
N ALA A 468 14.48 34.08 10.33
CA ALA A 468 14.90 34.03 8.93
C ALA A 468 14.37 35.23 8.13
N LEU A 469 13.20 35.75 8.52
CA LEU A 469 12.60 36.98 7.98
C LEU A 469 13.36 38.23 8.47
N ALA A 470 13.76 38.25 9.75
CA ALA A 470 14.54 39.34 10.35
C ALA A 470 16.05 39.33 9.99
N ALA A 471 16.55 38.29 9.30
CA ALA A 471 17.98 38.10 9.04
C ALA A 471 18.53 39.09 7.99
N THR A 472 19.25 40.11 8.48
CA THR A 472 19.94 41.12 7.65
C THR A 472 21.25 40.61 7.04
N GLU A 473 21.91 41.42 6.21
CA GLU A 473 23.27 41.15 5.73
C GLU A 473 24.30 41.38 6.85
N GLY A 474 25.23 40.44 7.04
CA GLY A 474 26.19 40.45 8.16
C GLY A 474 25.63 40.04 9.52
N GLY A 475 24.31 39.90 9.68
CA GLY A 475 23.65 39.48 10.92
C GLY A 475 23.69 37.96 11.17
N PRO A 476 23.27 37.51 12.37
CA PRO A 476 23.10 36.08 12.66
C PRO A 476 21.99 35.47 11.80
N VAL A 477 22.27 34.32 11.19
CA VAL A 477 21.30 33.63 10.32
C VAL A 477 20.86 32.31 10.99
N PRO A 478 19.55 32.08 11.22
CA PRO A 478 19.08 30.87 11.89
C PRO A 478 19.33 29.61 11.05
N THR A 479 19.25 28.44 11.69
CA THR A 479 19.44 27.15 11.00
C THR A 479 18.22 26.26 11.14
N LEU A 480 17.55 25.96 10.01
CA LEU A 480 16.57 24.89 9.95
C LEU A 480 17.30 23.53 9.87
N MET A 481 17.12 22.71 10.90
CA MET A 481 17.64 21.35 10.96
C MET A 481 16.53 20.37 10.54
N THR A 482 16.82 19.48 9.60
CA THR A 482 15.85 18.46 9.14
C THR A 482 16.48 17.06 9.06
N THR A 483 15.64 16.02 9.09
CA THR A 483 16.02 14.71 8.54
C THR A 483 15.19 14.39 7.32
N SER A 484 15.76 13.73 6.32
CA SER A 484 15.00 13.19 5.18
C SER A 484 15.07 11.67 5.26
N THR A 485 14.02 11.06 5.79
CA THR A 485 13.90 9.62 6.02
C THR A 485 13.13 8.97 4.88
N SER A 486 13.87 8.43 3.91
CA SER A 486 13.28 7.80 2.74
C SER A 486 13.19 6.28 2.83
N LEU A 487 11.98 5.76 2.64
CA LEU A 487 11.60 4.35 2.76
C LEU A 487 11.65 3.59 1.42
N VAL A 488 12.29 4.17 0.39
CA VAL A 488 12.40 3.55 -0.93
C VAL A 488 13.47 2.46 -1.00
N THR A 489 13.23 1.44 -1.82
CA THR A 489 14.13 0.28 -2.00
C THR A 489 15.19 0.60 -3.05
N THR A 490 16.46 0.23 -2.80
CA THR A 490 17.62 0.73 -3.57
C THR A 490 18.63 -0.35 -4.04
N GLY A 491 18.26 -1.64 -3.96
CA GLY A 491 19.03 -2.79 -4.49
C GLY A 491 18.77 -3.11 -5.97
N LEU A 492 19.37 -4.18 -6.50
CA LEU A 492 19.02 -4.76 -7.82
C LEU A 492 17.50 -5.03 -7.92
N GLY A 493 16.97 -5.02 -9.15
CA GLY A 493 15.53 -5.01 -9.42
C GLY A 493 14.85 -3.65 -9.18
N SER A 494 15.24 -2.90 -8.14
CA SER A 494 14.66 -1.61 -7.77
C SER A 494 15.31 -0.37 -8.42
N SER A 495 15.87 -0.52 -9.62
CA SER A 495 16.65 0.54 -10.31
C SER A 495 15.88 1.87 -10.51
N LYS A 496 14.54 1.81 -10.58
CA LYS A 496 13.64 2.97 -10.66
C LYS A 496 13.63 3.76 -9.34
N GLU A 497 13.34 3.12 -8.20
CA GLU A 497 13.35 3.79 -6.88
C GLU A 497 14.74 4.32 -6.52
N LYS A 498 15.82 3.60 -6.89
CA LYS A 498 17.20 4.11 -6.75
C LYS A 498 17.49 5.38 -7.57
N LYS A 499 16.94 5.50 -8.78
CA LYS A 499 17.06 6.72 -9.59
C LYS A 499 16.26 7.87 -8.98
N MET A 500 15.04 7.60 -8.49
CA MET A 500 14.21 8.60 -7.80
C MET A 500 14.90 9.11 -6.53
N GLN A 501 15.53 8.23 -5.74
CA GLN A 501 16.27 8.65 -4.53
C GLN A 501 17.44 9.58 -4.86
N LYS A 502 18.18 9.30 -5.96
CA LYS A 502 19.25 10.18 -6.41
C LYS A 502 18.70 11.55 -6.81
N ALA A 503 17.61 11.60 -7.57
CA ALA A 503 16.98 12.86 -7.98
C ALA A 503 16.51 13.68 -6.77
N GLN A 504 15.81 13.06 -5.80
CA GLN A 504 15.43 13.71 -4.54
C GLN A 504 16.66 14.23 -3.77
N ASN A 505 17.76 13.46 -3.71
CA ASN A 505 18.96 13.88 -3.01
C ASN A 505 19.61 15.11 -3.66
N GLU A 506 19.68 15.18 -4.99
CA GLU A 506 20.21 16.36 -5.71
C GLU A 506 19.26 17.57 -5.58
N ALA A 507 17.95 17.34 -5.62
CA ALA A 507 16.94 18.38 -5.40
C ALA A 507 17.08 19.02 -4.01
N PHE A 508 17.19 18.23 -2.94
CA PHE A 508 17.49 18.78 -1.62
C PHE A 508 18.91 19.36 -1.52
N LYS A 509 19.91 18.78 -2.18
CA LYS A 509 21.29 19.30 -2.16
C LYS A 509 21.36 20.74 -2.66
N HIS A 510 20.50 21.14 -3.60
CA HIS A 510 20.39 22.53 -4.04
C HIS A 510 20.24 23.53 -2.87
N PHE A 511 19.50 23.17 -1.82
CA PHE A 511 19.21 24.01 -0.66
C PHE A 511 20.15 23.78 0.53
N THR A 512 20.82 22.63 0.63
CA THR A 512 21.64 22.25 1.80
C THR A 512 23.14 22.11 1.50
N ASP A 513 23.61 22.54 0.32
CA ASP A 513 25.04 22.50 0.02
C ASP A 513 25.77 23.47 0.95
N PRO A 514 26.74 23.03 1.78
CA PRO A 514 27.45 23.89 2.72
C PRO A 514 28.16 25.08 2.03
N SER A 515 28.57 24.92 0.76
CA SER A 515 29.20 25.98 -0.03
C SER A 515 28.23 27.08 -0.50
N LYS A 516 26.92 26.89 -0.27
CA LYS A 516 25.84 27.79 -0.68
C LYS A 516 24.99 28.27 0.50
N GLN A 517 25.51 28.15 1.72
CA GLN A 517 24.86 28.67 2.92
C GLN A 517 25.39 30.07 3.26
N PRO A 518 24.55 30.98 3.78
CA PRO A 518 23.10 30.83 3.94
C PRO A 518 22.36 30.90 2.59
N ILE A 519 21.25 30.18 2.47
CA ILE A 519 20.37 30.32 1.31
C ILE A 519 19.44 31.53 1.50
N THR A 520 19.08 32.16 0.39
CA THR A 520 17.96 33.12 0.35
C THR A 520 16.77 32.44 -0.31
N LEU A 521 15.60 32.50 0.33
CA LEU A 521 14.34 32.07 -0.27
C LEU A 521 13.44 33.29 -0.49
N GLU A 522 12.74 33.28 -1.60
CA GLU A 522 11.78 34.30 -2.01
C GLU A 522 10.36 33.79 -1.74
N LEU A 523 9.56 34.62 -1.04
CA LEU A 523 8.19 34.37 -0.60
C LEU A 523 7.27 35.54 -0.99
N PRO A 524 6.02 35.33 -1.43
CA PRO A 524 5.09 36.42 -1.73
C PRO A 524 4.66 37.21 -0.48
N GLY A 525 4.68 38.54 -0.55
CA GLY A 525 4.05 39.44 0.44
C GLY A 525 2.58 39.76 0.12
N PRO A 526 1.84 40.44 1.02
CA PRO A 526 0.43 40.79 0.81
C PRO A 526 0.24 41.93 -0.20
N ASP A 527 1.27 42.73 -0.44
CA ASP A 527 1.35 43.77 -1.48
C ASP A 527 1.72 43.21 -2.87
N GLY A 528 1.84 41.88 -3.00
CA GLY A 528 2.32 41.22 -4.21
C GLY A 528 3.84 41.33 -4.44
N GLN A 529 4.59 42.03 -3.59
CA GLN A 529 6.04 42.12 -3.68
C GLN A 529 6.72 40.94 -2.96
N VAL A 530 7.85 40.51 -3.48
CA VAL A 530 8.61 39.37 -2.93
C VAL A 530 9.36 39.79 -1.67
N ARG A 531 9.12 39.07 -0.57
CA ARG A 531 9.95 39.09 0.64
C ARG A 531 11.10 38.08 0.51
N LYS A 532 12.26 38.44 1.04
CA LYS A 532 13.46 37.59 1.05
C LYS A 532 13.75 37.15 2.49
N ILE A 533 13.76 35.84 2.72
CA ILE A 533 14.20 35.25 3.99
C ILE A 533 15.58 34.62 3.82
N LYS A 534 16.44 34.72 4.83
CA LYS A 534 17.76 34.07 4.85
C LYS A 534 17.78 32.99 5.91
N LEU A 535 18.16 31.76 5.54
CA LEU A 535 18.39 30.69 6.51
C LEU A 535 19.55 29.78 6.10
N ASN A 536 20.13 29.12 7.10
CA ASN A 536 20.94 27.93 6.89
C ASN A 536 20.04 26.69 6.89
N VAL A 537 20.24 25.73 5.98
CA VAL A 537 19.55 24.44 6.00
C VAL A 537 20.55 23.31 6.13
N LYS A 538 20.44 22.54 7.24
CA LYS A 538 21.19 21.28 7.40
C LYS A 538 20.21 20.11 7.37
N GLN A 539 20.58 19.03 6.68
CA GLN A 539 19.72 17.88 6.49
C GLN A 539 20.48 16.56 6.62
N ALA A 540 20.07 15.72 7.57
CA ALA A 540 20.56 14.35 7.68
C ALA A 540 19.70 13.43 6.78
N ARG A 541 20.29 12.87 5.72
CA ARG A 541 19.57 12.09 4.69
C ARG A 541 19.69 10.59 4.91
N PHE A 542 18.59 9.96 5.31
CA PHE A 542 18.50 8.52 5.54
C PHE A 542 17.79 7.80 4.37
N ASN A 543 18.30 6.65 3.96
CA ASN A 543 17.55 5.64 3.21
C ASN A 543 17.41 4.38 4.09
N ILE A 544 16.18 4.15 4.57
CA ILE A 544 15.83 3.06 5.48
C ILE A 544 14.63 2.33 4.85
N PRO A 545 14.84 1.38 3.91
CA PRO A 545 13.73 0.63 3.34
C PRO A 545 13.09 -0.29 4.38
N VAL A 546 11.79 -0.54 4.23
CA VAL A 546 10.96 -1.29 5.20
C VAL A 546 10.26 -2.51 4.58
N ASN A 547 10.51 -2.77 3.29
CA ASN A 547 9.91 -3.87 2.52
C ASN A 547 10.89 -5.03 2.36
N TRP A 548 10.41 -6.27 2.22
CA TRP A 548 11.23 -7.48 2.06
C TRP A 548 12.40 -7.36 1.05
N GLY A 549 12.17 -6.74 -0.12
CA GLY A 549 13.24 -6.48 -1.12
C GLY A 549 14.31 -5.45 -0.72
N GLY A 550 14.17 -4.78 0.43
CA GLY A 550 15.17 -3.90 1.05
C GLY A 550 15.69 -4.40 2.41
N VAL A 551 14.92 -5.24 3.11
CA VAL A 551 15.26 -5.84 4.41
C VAL A 551 15.25 -7.37 4.38
N GLY A 552 16.42 -7.96 4.13
CA GLY A 552 16.66 -9.41 4.07
C GLY A 552 18.07 -9.75 3.55
N GLY A 553 18.34 -11.05 3.35
CA GLY A 553 19.60 -11.54 2.79
C GLY A 553 19.87 -11.05 1.36
N ILE A 554 18.83 -10.96 0.53
CA ILE A 554 18.89 -10.48 -0.86
C ILE A 554 19.46 -9.04 -0.95
N SER A 555 19.20 -8.19 0.05
CA SER A 555 19.77 -6.82 0.14
C SER A 555 21.31 -6.81 0.21
N LEU A 556 21.93 -7.87 0.74
CA LEU A 556 23.39 -8.07 0.80
C LEU A 556 23.98 -8.32 -0.60
N LEU A 557 23.41 -9.29 -1.33
CA LEU A 557 23.85 -9.73 -2.66
C LEU A 557 23.65 -8.66 -3.75
N THR A 558 22.74 -7.71 -3.51
CA THR A 558 22.23 -6.79 -4.54
C THR A 558 22.76 -5.35 -4.43
N GLY A 559 23.77 -5.12 -3.57
CA GLY A 559 24.47 -3.83 -3.45
C GLY A 559 23.64 -2.68 -2.85
N GLY A 560 22.39 -2.92 -2.42
CA GLY A 560 21.53 -1.92 -1.79
C GLY A 560 22.13 -1.37 -0.50
N ARG A 561 22.71 -2.25 0.34
CA ARG A 561 23.36 -1.86 1.61
C ARG A 561 24.52 -0.88 1.42
N LYS A 562 25.32 -0.98 0.34
CA LYS A 562 26.41 -0.03 0.06
C LYS A 562 25.88 1.38 -0.24
N PHE A 563 24.76 1.48 -0.96
CA PHE A 563 24.10 2.76 -1.23
C PHE A 563 23.47 3.36 0.03
N GLN A 564 22.74 2.54 0.80
CA GLN A 564 22.16 2.92 2.09
C GLN A 564 23.23 3.41 3.06
N LYS A 565 24.32 2.66 3.24
CA LYS A 565 25.44 3.03 4.11
C LYS A 565 26.05 4.38 3.72
N LYS A 566 26.29 4.62 2.42
CA LYS A 566 26.83 5.91 1.92
C LYS A 566 25.92 7.11 2.24
N MET A 567 24.61 6.92 2.31
CA MET A 567 23.67 7.96 2.75
C MET A 567 23.58 8.06 4.27
N ASN A 568 23.50 6.91 4.94
CA ASN A 568 23.18 6.83 6.36
C ASN A 568 24.37 7.16 7.26
N ASP A 569 25.64 6.88 6.89
CA ASP A 569 26.78 7.19 7.76
C ASP A 569 26.88 8.69 8.11
N PRO A 570 26.85 9.64 7.14
CA PRO A 570 26.90 11.07 7.46
C PRO A 570 25.64 11.56 8.19
N ALA A 571 24.48 10.95 7.90
CA ALA A 571 23.22 11.28 8.56
C ALA A 571 23.21 10.84 10.03
N MET A 572 23.77 9.66 10.33
CA MET A 572 24.02 9.17 11.68
C MET A 572 25.01 10.08 12.41
N GLU A 573 26.12 10.46 11.77
CA GLU A 573 27.12 11.36 12.38
C GLU A 573 26.52 12.72 12.75
N MET A 574 25.66 13.29 11.90
CA MET A 574 24.94 14.53 12.17
C MET A 574 23.93 14.42 13.33
N LEU A 575 23.15 13.34 13.39
CA LEU A 575 22.05 13.20 14.36
C LEU A 575 22.51 12.65 15.72
N VAL A 576 23.33 11.60 15.73
CA VAL A 576 23.71 10.80 16.92
C VAL A 576 25.22 10.58 17.07
N GLY A 577 26.06 11.14 16.19
CA GLY A 577 27.50 10.92 16.20
C GLY A 577 27.94 9.60 15.55
N LYS A 578 29.25 9.32 15.61
CA LYS A 578 29.86 8.17 14.93
C LYS A 578 29.36 6.84 15.54
N PRO A 579 28.66 5.98 14.78
CA PRO A 579 27.98 4.79 15.32
C PRO A 579 28.91 3.66 15.77
N ASN A 580 30.24 3.83 15.64
CA ASN A 580 31.24 2.87 16.13
C ASN A 580 31.59 3.06 17.62
N LYS A 581 31.26 4.21 18.25
CA LYS A 581 31.42 4.45 19.69
C LYS A 581 30.08 4.27 20.42
N SER A 582 29.70 3.01 20.62
CA SER A 582 28.41 2.60 21.20
C SER A 582 28.13 3.30 22.54
N GLY A 583 27.01 4.02 22.64
CA GLY A 583 26.53 4.61 23.90
C GLY A 583 27.12 6.00 24.23
N ILE A 584 27.95 6.57 23.36
CA ILE A 584 28.39 7.97 23.47
C ILE A 584 27.58 8.81 22.47
N PRO A 585 26.66 9.68 22.94
CA PRO A 585 25.98 10.63 22.06
C PRO A 585 26.98 11.53 21.33
N GLY A 586 26.72 11.81 20.06
CA GLY A 586 27.33 12.89 19.28
C GLY A 586 26.29 13.63 18.45
N GLY A 587 26.72 14.60 17.65
CA GLY A 587 25.83 15.38 16.80
C GLY A 587 24.74 16.11 17.58
N MET A 588 23.58 16.32 16.93
CA MET A 588 22.45 17.04 17.51
C MET A 588 21.98 16.47 18.86
N ALA A 589 21.98 15.15 19.02
CA ALA A 589 21.61 14.51 20.28
C ALA A 589 22.55 14.91 21.44
N ALA A 590 23.86 14.95 21.20
CA ALA A 590 24.80 15.41 22.22
C ALA A 590 24.62 16.89 22.56
N ASP A 591 24.29 17.72 21.58
CA ASP A 591 24.07 19.16 21.78
C ASP A 591 22.83 19.39 22.65
N PHE A 592 21.73 18.70 22.37
CA PHE A 592 20.53 18.68 23.20
C PHE A 592 20.81 18.18 24.62
N LEU A 593 21.54 17.07 24.78
CA LEU A 593 21.84 16.50 26.10
C LEU A 593 22.72 17.45 26.94
N ARG A 594 23.66 18.19 26.34
CA ARG A 594 24.44 19.22 27.06
C ARG A 594 23.56 20.40 27.48
N ALA A 595 22.73 20.92 26.56
CA ALA A 595 21.85 22.05 26.85
C ALA A 595 20.79 21.72 27.92
N THR A 596 20.20 20.52 27.86
CA THR A 596 19.24 20.07 28.88
C THR A 596 19.91 19.85 30.23
N SER A 597 21.13 19.28 30.31
CA SER A 597 21.89 19.19 31.57
C SER A 597 22.15 20.56 32.21
N GLN A 598 22.53 21.56 31.41
CA GLN A 598 22.74 22.93 31.89
C GLN A 598 21.43 23.55 32.41
N LYS A 599 20.33 23.43 31.65
CA LYS A 599 19.00 23.91 32.06
C LYS A 599 18.50 23.20 33.32
N ASN A 600 18.82 21.91 33.50
CA ASN A 600 18.47 21.11 34.68
C ASN A 600 19.14 21.69 35.94
N SER A 601 20.44 21.99 35.87
CA SER A 601 21.18 22.63 36.97
C SER A 601 20.58 24.00 37.34
N ALA A 602 20.27 24.84 36.35
CA ALA A 602 19.68 26.16 36.57
C ALA A 602 18.29 26.10 37.21
N ILE A 603 17.42 25.17 36.77
CA ILE A 603 16.09 24.99 37.38
C ILE A 603 16.20 24.50 38.83
N ARG A 604 17.15 23.60 39.15
CA ARG A 604 17.37 23.15 40.54
C ARG A 604 17.82 24.28 41.47
N GLU A 605 18.59 25.23 40.97
CA GLU A 605 18.97 26.44 41.70
C GLU A 605 17.74 27.33 41.93
N GLN A 606 16.97 27.63 40.89
CA GLN A 606 15.72 28.40 40.99
C GLN A 606 14.69 27.75 41.96
N ILE A 607 14.59 26.42 42.02
CA ILE A 607 13.75 25.71 43.00
C ILE A 607 14.25 25.93 44.43
N ARG A 608 15.57 25.96 44.65
CA ARG A 608 16.15 26.25 45.98
C ARG A 608 15.83 27.67 46.39
N ASP A 609 16.07 28.63 45.51
CA ASP A 609 15.84 30.06 45.78
C ASP A 609 14.36 30.35 46.03
N ALA A 610 13.46 29.76 45.24
CA ALA A 610 12.01 29.87 45.45
C ALA A 610 11.58 29.32 46.82
N LYS A 611 12.13 28.17 47.25
CA LYS A 611 11.87 27.60 48.58
C LYS A 611 12.44 28.48 49.70
N SER A 612 13.66 28.99 49.55
CA SER A 612 14.28 29.91 50.51
C SER A 612 13.53 31.25 50.64
N ALA A 613 12.90 31.71 49.56
CA ALA A 613 12.02 32.88 49.55
C ALA A 613 10.57 32.58 50.00
N GLY A 614 10.25 31.35 50.40
CA GLY A 614 8.90 30.93 50.80
C GLY A 614 7.89 30.79 49.64
N ASN A 615 8.31 30.97 48.39
CA ASN A 615 7.45 30.87 47.21
C ASN A 615 7.27 29.40 46.77
N MET A 616 6.41 28.70 47.51
CA MET A 616 6.13 27.27 47.28
C MET A 616 5.37 26.99 45.98
N GLU A 617 4.55 27.93 45.50
CA GLU A 617 3.87 27.84 44.21
C GLU A 617 4.90 27.81 43.06
N LYS A 618 5.84 28.76 43.06
CA LYS A 618 6.89 28.80 42.03
C LYS A 618 7.81 27.59 42.09
N ALA A 619 8.13 27.11 43.29
CA ALA A 619 8.88 25.88 43.47
C ALA A 619 8.13 24.67 42.87
N SER A 620 6.79 24.61 43.00
CA SER A 620 5.94 23.56 42.42
C SER A 620 5.98 23.58 40.89
N GLU A 621 5.74 24.74 40.26
CA GLU A 621 5.84 24.91 38.80
C GLU A 621 7.20 24.45 38.25
N LEU A 622 8.28 24.84 38.92
CA LEU A 622 9.63 24.51 38.50
C LEU A 622 9.96 23.02 38.66
N ASN A 623 9.38 22.32 39.65
CA ASN A 623 9.50 20.86 39.74
C ASN A 623 8.82 20.18 38.54
N VAL A 624 7.62 20.61 38.13
CA VAL A 624 6.93 20.06 36.94
C VAL A 624 7.78 20.26 35.66
N GLN A 625 8.38 21.45 35.51
CA GLN A 625 9.31 21.71 34.41
C GLN A 625 10.59 20.85 34.49
N LEU A 626 11.12 20.62 35.68
CA LEU A 626 12.29 19.78 35.91
C LEU A 626 12.01 18.31 35.57
N ASP A 627 10.84 17.79 35.93
CA ASP A 627 10.43 16.41 35.66
C ASP A 627 10.22 16.15 34.17
N GLN A 628 9.57 17.07 33.44
CA GLN A 628 9.49 16.97 31.99
C GLN A 628 10.89 17.05 31.34
N LEU A 629 11.77 17.93 31.82
CA LEU A 629 13.14 18.07 31.32
C LEU A 629 13.98 16.81 31.59
N ASN A 630 13.83 16.18 32.75
CA ASN A 630 14.44 14.89 33.10
C ASN A 630 13.95 13.79 32.14
N LYS A 631 12.64 13.75 31.89
CA LYS A 631 11.98 12.80 30.97
C LYS A 631 12.53 12.94 29.56
N ASP A 632 12.53 14.15 29.00
CA ASP A 632 13.02 14.43 27.64
C ASP A 632 14.51 14.10 27.49
N HIS A 633 15.33 14.45 28.48
CA HIS A 633 16.76 14.11 28.50
C HIS A 633 16.98 12.59 28.44
N ARG A 634 16.26 11.83 29.27
CA ARG A 634 16.32 10.36 29.29
C ARG A 634 15.88 9.76 27.95
N SER A 635 14.77 10.24 27.40
CA SER A 635 14.25 9.76 26.11
C SER A 635 15.21 10.02 24.96
N VAL A 636 15.86 11.20 24.90
CA VAL A 636 16.87 11.51 23.88
C VAL A 636 18.12 10.63 24.05
N GLN A 637 18.56 10.38 25.28
CA GLN A 637 19.68 9.49 25.57
C GLN A 637 19.39 8.05 25.10
N ASP A 638 18.23 7.50 25.47
CA ASP A 638 17.80 6.15 25.10
C ASP A 638 17.55 6.01 23.59
N LEU A 639 16.88 6.99 22.95
CA LEU A 639 16.69 7.01 21.50
C LEU A 639 18.04 6.97 20.78
N THR A 640 18.98 7.79 21.22
CA THR A 640 20.35 7.85 20.68
C THR A 640 21.06 6.51 20.80
N ALA A 641 21.04 5.89 21.98
CA ALA A 641 21.65 4.60 22.22
C ALA A 641 21.02 3.50 21.35
N GLN A 642 19.68 3.46 21.25
CA GLN A 642 18.98 2.47 20.42
C GLN A 642 19.22 2.68 18.93
N ILE A 643 19.24 3.92 18.42
CA ILE A 643 19.56 4.24 17.02
C ILE A 643 20.99 3.79 16.69
N GLN A 644 21.97 4.13 17.52
CA GLN A 644 23.35 3.65 17.37
C GLN A 644 23.44 2.12 17.37
N GLU A 645 22.76 1.43 18.30
CA GLU A 645 22.78 -0.04 18.37
C GLU A 645 22.12 -0.70 17.14
N ILE A 646 20.94 -0.23 16.75
CA ILE A 646 20.17 -0.73 15.60
C ILE A 646 20.95 -0.55 14.29
N TYR A 647 21.64 0.59 14.14
CA TYR A 647 22.48 0.85 12.98
C TYR A 647 23.75 -0.01 12.99
N ARG A 648 24.52 0.03 14.08
CA ARG A 648 25.80 -0.70 14.23
C ARG A 648 25.63 -2.21 14.09
N LYS A 649 24.57 -2.80 14.65
CA LYS A 649 24.28 -4.24 14.54
C LYS A 649 23.55 -4.61 13.24
N GLY A 650 23.32 -3.67 12.32
CA GLY A 650 22.60 -3.91 11.06
C GLY A 650 21.14 -4.36 11.24
N LYS A 651 20.56 -4.25 12.45
CA LYS A 651 19.20 -4.73 12.80
C LYS A 651 18.11 -4.13 11.91
N HIS A 652 18.35 -2.94 11.35
CA HIS A 652 17.46 -2.28 10.39
C HIS A 652 17.43 -2.93 9.00
N HIS A 653 18.33 -3.86 8.68
CA HIS A 653 18.26 -4.70 7.48
C HIS A 653 17.35 -5.93 7.66
N HIS A 654 16.70 -6.09 8.81
CA HIS A 654 15.86 -7.24 9.14
C HIS A 654 14.48 -6.75 9.60
N HIS A 655 13.42 -7.26 8.97
CA HIS A 655 12.05 -6.88 9.31
C HIS A 655 11.53 -7.51 10.61
N HIS A 656 12.17 -8.59 11.11
CA HIS A 656 11.66 -9.39 12.24
C HIS A 656 11.07 -8.53 13.38
N HIS A 657 9.78 -8.77 13.63
CA HIS A 657 8.90 -8.17 14.65
C HIS A 657 8.70 -6.65 14.66
N ASP A 658 9.46 -5.88 13.87
CA ASP A 658 9.39 -4.42 13.79
C ASP A 658 10.15 -3.96 12.53
N ALA A 659 9.46 -3.56 11.46
CA ALA A 659 10.14 -3.10 10.23
C ALA A 659 10.59 -1.62 10.30
N TYR A 660 9.92 -0.81 11.13
CA TYR A 660 10.11 0.65 11.18
C TYR A 660 11.09 1.07 12.29
N LYS A 661 11.62 0.11 13.06
CA LYS A 661 12.45 0.28 14.26
C LYS A 661 13.44 1.44 14.25
N LEU A 662 14.19 1.61 13.15
CA LEU A 662 15.15 2.70 12.97
C LEU A 662 14.49 4.00 12.51
N ALA A 663 13.62 3.93 11.52
CA ALA A 663 12.98 5.11 10.91
C ALA A 663 12.11 5.88 11.92
N ALA A 664 11.31 5.18 12.73
CA ALA A 664 10.46 5.81 13.74
C ALA A 664 11.29 6.52 14.83
N ARG A 665 12.37 5.87 15.29
CA ARG A 665 13.30 6.44 16.29
C ARG A 665 14.06 7.64 15.73
N VAL A 666 14.55 7.58 14.50
CA VAL A 666 15.22 8.70 13.83
C VAL A 666 14.28 9.90 13.71
N ALA A 667 13.04 9.68 13.27
CA ALA A 667 12.06 10.77 13.12
C ALA A 667 11.67 11.39 14.47
N LEU A 668 11.36 10.57 15.48
CA LEU A 668 11.02 11.07 16.82
C LEU A 668 12.20 11.79 17.49
N LEU A 669 13.41 11.22 17.42
CA LEU A 669 14.61 11.89 17.93
C LEU A 669 14.81 13.24 17.24
N THR A 670 14.64 13.32 15.92
CA THR A 670 14.75 14.59 15.17
C THR A 670 13.82 15.65 15.75
N HIS A 671 12.56 15.30 16.01
CA HIS A 671 11.60 16.22 16.64
C HIS A 671 12.06 16.66 18.04
N MET A 672 12.42 15.70 18.91
CA MET A 672 12.82 15.99 20.30
C MET A 672 14.07 16.87 20.40
N VAL A 673 15.03 16.74 19.49
CA VAL A 673 16.24 17.61 19.47
C VAL A 673 16.03 18.95 18.77
N GLY A 674 14.78 19.34 18.47
CA GLY A 674 14.47 20.62 17.83
C GLY A 674 14.82 20.67 16.34
N GLY A 675 14.79 19.54 15.64
CA GLY A 675 14.75 19.46 14.18
C GLY A 675 13.35 19.12 13.65
N VAL A 676 13.18 19.18 12.33
CA VAL A 676 11.91 18.77 11.68
C VAL A 676 12.12 17.47 10.90
N PRO A 677 11.44 16.37 11.27
CA PRO A 677 11.52 15.11 10.53
C PRO A 677 10.71 15.18 9.24
N LEU A 678 11.35 14.87 8.11
CA LEU A 678 10.74 14.73 6.81
C LEU A 678 10.71 13.24 6.44
N SER A 679 9.54 12.69 6.15
CA SER A 679 9.34 11.26 5.92
C SER A 679 8.73 10.99 4.55
N ASN A 680 9.34 10.12 3.74
CA ASN A 680 8.85 9.87 2.38
C ASN A 680 9.01 8.42 1.92
N CYS A 681 8.21 8.06 0.94
CA CYS A 681 8.44 6.92 0.07
C CYS A 681 8.14 7.37 -1.38
N LYS A 682 7.97 6.45 -2.32
CA LYS A 682 7.59 6.81 -3.70
C LYS A 682 6.33 7.68 -3.75
N SER A 683 5.26 7.27 -3.06
CA SER A 683 3.94 7.92 -3.09
C SER A 683 3.61 8.76 -1.84
N GLY A 684 4.39 8.67 -0.77
CA GLY A 684 4.04 9.26 0.54
C GLY A 684 2.84 8.60 1.23
N LYS A 685 2.28 7.54 0.63
CA LYS A 685 1.01 6.92 1.05
C LYS A 685 1.23 5.81 2.07
N ASP A 686 1.53 4.60 1.60
CA ASP A 686 1.47 3.37 2.42
C ASP A 686 2.60 3.27 3.45
N ARG A 687 3.85 3.18 2.98
CA ARG A 687 5.05 3.08 3.83
C ARG A 687 5.18 4.29 4.76
N THR A 688 4.85 5.48 4.26
CA THR A 688 4.98 6.73 5.01
C THR A 688 3.87 6.90 6.04
N GLY A 689 2.63 6.51 5.74
CA GLY A 689 1.55 6.52 6.72
C GLY A 689 1.74 5.47 7.83
N MET A 690 2.29 4.30 7.50
CA MET A 690 2.68 3.32 8.51
C MET A 690 3.83 3.82 9.39
N LEU A 691 4.83 4.51 8.82
CA LEU A 691 5.87 5.18 9.61
C LEU A 691 5.27 6.24 10.55
N ASP A 692 4.31 7.04 10.08
CA ASP A 692 3.62 8.03 10.91
C ASP A 692 2.91 7.38 12.11
N ALA A 693 2.17 6.29 11.89
CA ALA A 693 1.56 5.51 12.96
C ALA A 693 2.59 4.93 13.95
N GLU A 694 3.70 4.38 13.45
CA GLU A 694 4.79 3.83 14.28
C GLU A 694 5.52 4.91 15.09
N ILE A 695 5.61 6.15 14.59
CA ILE A 695 6.16 7.30 15.33
C ILE A 695 5.21 7.71 16.45
N LYS A 696 3.92 7.89 16.14
CA LYS A 696 2.88 8.27 17.12
C LYS A 696 2.78 7.23 18.24
N PHE A 697 2.83 5.96 17.90
CA PHE A 697 2.86 4.86 18.85
C PHE A 697 4.12 4.85 19.72
N LEU A 698 5.30 5.09 19.13
CA LEU A 698 6.55 5.22 19.90
C LEU A 698 6.52 6.42 20.84
N ALA A 699 6.00 7.56 20.37
CA ALA A 699 5.83 8.77 21.18
C ALA A 699 4.89 8.51 22.36
N ALA A 700 3.73 7.87 22.13
CA ALA A 700 2.75 7.56 23.16
C ALA A 700 3.29 6.67 24.28
N ARG A 701 4.21 5.75 23.98
CA ARG A 701 4.84 4.85 24.97
C ARG A 701 6.05 5.45 25.68
N ILE A 702 6.61 6.54 25.17
CA ILE A 702 7.64 7.36 25.84
C ILE A 702 6.96 8.41 26.73
N ASP A 703 5.83 8.95 26.25
CA ASP A 703 4.72 9.35 27.11
C ASP A 703 4.20 8.16 27.94
N GLN A 704 3.20 8.36 28.80
CA GLN A 704 2.70 7.37 29.78
C GLN A 704 3.74 6.89 30.83
N GLY A 705 4.88 6.34 30.40
CA GLY A 705 6.00 5.92 31.25
C GLY A 705 6.98 7.04 31.64
N THR A 706 8.12 6.63 32.20
CA THR A 706 9.15 7.49 32.82
C THR A 706 10.19 8.06 31.84
N GLY A 707 9.82 8.18 30.55
CA GLY A 707 10.73 8.59 29.47
C GLY A 707 11.64 7.49 28.93
N GLU A 708 11.49 6.25 29.42
CA GLU A 708 12.17 5.08 28.87
C GLU A 708 11.72 4.80 27.45
N VAL A 709 12.65 4.56 26.54
CA VAL A 709 12.31 4.21 25.16
C VAL A 709 12.10 2.71 25.07
N PRO A 710 10.91 2.21 24.69
CA PRO A 710 10.68 0.78 24.58
C PRO A 710 11.65 0.12 23.60
N LYS A 711 12.13 -1.08 23.94
CA LYS A 711 13.04 -1.85 23.05
C LYS A 711 12.32 -2.21 21.74
N PRO A 712 13.02 -2.20 20.59
CA PRO A 712 12.45 -2.62 19.31
C PRO A 712 12.15 -4.12 19.30
N GLY A 713 11.02 -4.52 18.71
CA GLY A 713 10.54 -5.90 18.75
C GLY A 713 9.01 -5.98 18.72
N PRO A 714 8.43 -7.16 19.00
CA PRO A 714 6.99 -7.36 18.93
C PRO A 714 6.26 -6.60 20.04
N ILE A 715 5.03 -6.18 19.77
CA ILE A 715 4.13 -5.65 20.80
C ILE A 715 3.61 -6.84 21.61
N LYS A 716 4.05 -6.94 22.87
CA LYS A 716 3.67 -8.06 23.77
C LYS A 716 2.41 -7.74 24.56
N ASP A 717 2.38 -6.57 25.19
CA ASP A 717 1.27 -6.08 26.00
C ASP A 717 0.00 -5.91 25.15
N PRO A 718 -1.16 -6.46 25.56
CA PRO A 718 -2.45 -6.20 24.92
C PRO A 718 -2.84 -4.72 24.84
N ALA A 719 -2.56 -3.91 25.88
CA ALA A 719 -2.92 -2.49 25.91
C ALA A 719 -2.10 -1.67 24.90
N ASP A 720 -0.80 -1.96 24.79
CA ASP A 720 0.04 -1.41 23.71
C ASP A 720 -0.49 -1.82 22.32
N ARG A 721 -1.04 -3.03 22.19
CA ARG A 721 -1.56 -3.52 20.90
C ARG A 721 -2.85 -2.81 20.51
N GLU A 722 -3.76 -2.63 21.46
CA GLU A 722 -4.98 -1.84 21.28
C GLU A 722 -4.64 -0.38 20.94
N LEU A 723 -3.68 0.23 21.63
CA LEU A 723 -3.20 1.58 21.32
C LEU A 723 -2.66 1.66 19.88
N PHE A 724 -1.84 0.69 19.44
CA PHE A 724 -1.33 0.67 18.06
C PHE A 724 -2.45 0.49 17.02
N GLN A 725 -3.44 -0.36 17.30
CA GLN A 725 -4.63 -0.55 16.46
C GLN A 725 -5.44 0.76 16.35
N LYS A 726 -5.74 1.41 17.48
CA LYS A 726 -6.43 2.71 17.51
C LYS A 726 -5.65 3.78 16.75
N ILE A 727 -4.32 3.85 16.89
CA ILE A 727 -3.51 4.79 16.10
C ILE A 727 -3.60 4.49 14.59
N LEU A 728 -3.67 3.22 14.17
CA LEU A 728 -3.81 2.88 12.75
C LEU A 728 -5.16 3.30 12.16
N GLN A 729 -6.24 3.17 12.93
CA GLN A 729 -7.62 3.53 12.58
C GLN A 729 -7.87 5.06 12.68
N GLU A 730 -7.45 5.68 13.78
CA GLU A 730 -7.87 7.01 14.26
C GLU A 730 -6.76 8.07 14.19
N SER A 731 -5.69 7.88 13.40
CA SER A 731 -4.67 8.92 13.20
C SER A 731 -4.87 9.81 11.96
N GLY A 732 -5.93 9.59 11.18
CA GLY A 732 -6.21 10.32 9.93
C GLY A 732 -5.44 9.80 8.71
N ASN A 733 -4.65 8.74 8.87
CA ASN A 733 -3.84 8.17 7.78
C ASN A 733 -4.67 7.53 6.67
N LEU A 734 -5.82 6.93 7.00
CA LEU A 734 -6.75 6.37 6.02
C LEU A 734 -7.36 7.48 5.15
N GLU A 735 -7.73 8.61 5.75
CA GLU A 735 -8.22 9.80 5.09
C GLU A 735 -7.17 10.44 4.17
N VAL A 736 -5.89 10.50 4.57
CA VAL A 736 -4.80 10.96 3.67
C VAL A 736 -4.63 10.02 2.47
N GLN A 737 -4.81 8.70 2.66
CA GLN A 737 -4.81 7.74 1.55
C GLN A 737 -6.02 7.98 0.62
N GLU A 738 -7.20 8.25 1.19
CA GLU A 738 -8.41 8.61 0.46
C GLU A 738 -8.22 9.91 -0.35
N GLN A 739 -7.63 10.96 0.24
CA GLN A 739 -7.24 12.21 -0.41
C GLN A 739 -6.25 11.99 -1.57
N ASN A 740 -5.42 10.95 -1.50
CA ASN A 740 -4.46 10.65 -2.55
C ASN A 740 -5.01 9.86 -3.73
N VAL A 741 -5.79 8.80 -3.50
CA VAL A 741 -6.18 7.86 -4.59
C VAL A 741 -7.68 7.64 -4.74
N GLY A 742 -8.50 8.23 -3.86
CA GLY A 742 -9.96 8.14 -3.86
C GLY A 742 -10.55 7.12 -2.89
N VAL A 743 -9.72 6.31 -2.24
CA VAL A 743 -10.11 5.22 -1.32
C VAL A 743 -9.09 5.00 -0.20
N ARG A 744 -9.55 4.47 0.93
CA ARG A 744 -8.80 4.16 2.16
C ARG A 744 -8.08 2.80 2.08
N GLY A 745 -7.06 2.58 2.92
CA GLY A 745 -6.44 1.27 3.14
C GLY A 745 -4.91 1.23 3.11
N TYR A 746 -4.28 0.75 4.17
CA TYR A 746 -2.83 0.51 4.19
C TYR A 746 -2.46 -0.73 3.37
N LYS A 747 -1.44 -0.64 2.52
CA LYS A 747 -0.78 -1.82 1.93
C LYS A 747 0.17 -2.49 2.93
N THR A 748 -0.37 -3.29 3.85
CA THR A 748 0.39 -4.05 4.88
C THR A 748 0.72 -5.50 4.51
N GLU A 749 0.16 -6.00 3.41
CA GLU A 749 0.43 -7.34 2.86
C GLU A 749 1.92 -7.55 2.56
N GLY A 750 2.43 -8.76 2.84
CA GLY A 750 3.82 -9.14 2.58
C GLY A 750 4.86 -8.60 3.58
N VAL A 751 4.48 -7.85 4.61
CA VAL A 751 5.39 -7.41 5.68
C VAL A 751 5.00 -8.08 7.00
N LYS A 752 5.53 -9.28 7.25
CA LYS A 752 5.15 -10.15 8.38
C LYS A 752 5.12 -9.43 9.74
N SER A 753 6.08 -8.53 10.00
CA SER A 753 6.15 -7.77 11.24
C SER A 753 4.99 -6.79 11.46
N ILE A 754 4.38 -6.24 10.41
CA ILE A 754 3.18 -5.40 10.57
C ILE A 754 2.01 -6.30 10.95
N THR A 755 1.85 -7.42 10.27
CA THR A 755 0.84 -8.45 10.59
C THR A 755 0.98 -8.93 12.04
N GLU A 756 2.20 -9.23 12.50
CA GLU A 756 2.50 -9.64 13.88
C GLU A 756 2.18 -8.54 14.92
N ARG A 757 2.44 -7.27 14.60
CA ARG A 757 2.20 -6.13 15.52
C ARG A 757 0.72 -5.79 15.67
N VAL A 758 -0.04 -5.81 14.59
CA VAL A 758 -1.50 -5.62 14.64
C VAL A 758 -2.18 -6.85 15.27
N GLY A 759 -1.70 -8.06 14.96
CA GLY A 759 -2.15 -9.33 15.53
C GLY A 759 -3.53 -9.76 15.02
N ASP A 760 -4.55 -9.04 15.47
CA ASP A 760 -5.96 -9.26 15.16
C ASP A 760 -6.22 -9.29 13.64
N SER A 761 -6.97 -10.27 13.14
CA SER A 761 -7.33 -10.42 11.72
C SER A 761 -8.44 -9.47 11.28
N ALA A 762 -9.45 -9.26 12.12
CA ALA A 762 -10.56 -8.36 11.84
C ALA A 762 -10.05 -6.92 11.70
N ILE A 763 -9.25 -6.45 12.66
CA ILE A 763 -8.63 -5.11 12.59
C ILE A 763 -7.67 -5.00 11.40
N ARG A 764 -6.93 -6.08 11.06
CA ARG A 764 -6.08 -6.09 9.86
C ARG A 764 -6.88 -5.87 8.57
N GLU A 765 -8.02 -6.52 8.41
CA GLU A 765 -8.88 -6.33 7.23
C GLU A 765 -9.76 -5.07 7.30
N GLU A 766 -9.87 -4.43 8.45
CA GLU A 766 -10.44 -3.09 8.58
C GLU A 766 -9.48 -2.01 8.04
N ILE A 767 -8.22 -2.03 8.49
CA ILE A 767 -7.20 -1.03 8.12
C ILE A 767 -6.56 -1.30 6.74
N ARG A 768 -6.53 -2.56 6.28
CA ARG A 768 -6.28 -2.87 4.87
C ARG A 768 -7.52 -2.45 4.08
N GLY A 769 -7.30 -1.93 2.88
CA GLY A 769 -8.41 -1.46 2.06
C GLY A 769 -8.03 -1.22 0.61
N LEU A 770 -9.00 -0.74 -0.15
CA LEU A 770 -8.93 -0.58 -1.60
C LEU A 770 -7.79 0.34 -2.08
N SER A 771 -7.24 1.21 -1.26
CA SER A 771 -6.08 2.03 -1.60
C SER A 771 -4.82 1.22 -1.98
N LYS A 772 -4.73 -0.06 -1.58
CA LYS A 772 -3.67 -0.99 -2.04
C LYS A 772 -3.76 -1.32 -3.54
N THR A 773 -4.96 -1.14 -4.12
CA THR A 773 -5.27 -1.48 -5.51
C THR A 773 -4.87 -0.40 -6.51
N VAL A 774 -4.77 0.87 -6.08
CA VAL A 774 -4.40 2.00 -6.95
C VAL A 774 -2.90 2.27 -6.87
N GLY A 775 -2.18 1.97 -7.96
CA GLY A 775 -0.74 2.20 -8.07
C GLY A 775 -0.41 3.62 -8.55
N SER A 776 0.52 4.29 -7.84
CA SER A 776 1.16 5.56 -8.24
C SER A 776 2.13 5.37 -9.40
#